data_AF-A0A6P8J3P4-F1
#
_entry.id   AF-A0A6P8J3P4-F1
#
_cell.length_a   1.000
_cell.length_b   1.000
_cell.length_c   1.000
_cell.angle_alpha   90.00
_cell.angle_beta   90.00
_cell.angle_gamma   90.00
#
_symmetry.space_group_name_H-M   'P 1'
#
loop_
_entity.id
_entity.type
_entity.pdbx_description
1 polymer ?
#
loop_
_entity_poly.entity_id
_entity_poly.type
_entity_poly.pdbx_seq_one_letter_code
_entity_poly.pdbx_strand_id
1 'polypeptide(L)'
;MQLLPVSLVCLTLTTSIFLADGGTLGSTDYLEPQIREDTLAELKQTVESLKTTVGSLTRQMILQQLFVEERVRSDADSGVKQVRHVRDGTQNYHSQSHGSATRLVAIHDHSNNDRTVGLGEFVAVLNGVEFRTRHNDYRLYMPHRTSKELHAVEDIPFPDVPPEVTSKKTVSLEIEEMREWFKAWKDQDYSVRDYRKYFKPVLCYLEGAWTAASEGKIDEPFESDRHFVDASSWFDLQEKVRFTSYAGRKDNLENFSFLPTAVMNITDEDLPEFAQWNYRILCHPLSRDVPLNRLRVVDEVAPRMAGRRTYDEHSVTRAARFQLNPYDEDKFTERFQRAKFGLLDELMAEIPGQDNYPGELYDDAFGLTAYSLAPEKQDQKLRADRYHRWFRVAEPDAMGTSIRHRAFADQNLFMAMNTQPKVRGMTLNRCKGEDEDKVCNTWHQKWSYAIPLEIIYLTPLSKWNPYDIEFKGKDGKGYANTVTANGRNGDLIKEKAFNGTNSRKFYRTPMEFFAGNEVEADAADTTKNSVGVLDKKGDMRICKATGTRIFFPPIGDLGILRQRYPIMPIHGEGSAVWKELNALKDMVLKSKTNGYIFREPLQSGPAPTEPPNKDTRLQVQLSTSKVLVPHTHEILLTSDEVSFAKAGGLVNVISSTASAHEHSMAVKWSKSNTRFVIQSCDSSDTGAKRCWDLHPAILVIMPDQ
;
A
#
# COMPACT_ATOMS: atom_id res chain seq x y z
N MET A 1 31.03 -42.46 23.85
CA MET A 1 31.16 -41.27 24.71
C MET A 1 29.91 -41.26 25.59
N GLN A 2 30.08 -41.46 26.90
CA GLN A 2 29.03 -41.82 27.86
C GLN A 2 27.95 -40.73 27.98
N LEU A 3 26.69 -41.17 27.94
CA LEU A 3 25.48 -40.38 28.21
C LEU A 3 25.23 -40.38 29.74
N LEU A 4 25.11 -39.20 30.33
CA LEU A 4 24.60 -38.98 31.69
C LEU A 4 23.06 -38.90 31.66
N PRO A 5 22.33 -39.55 32.59
CA PRO A 5 20.88 -39.44 32.66
C PRO A 5 20.45 -38.21 33.46
N VAL A 6 19.48 -37.46 32.91
CA VAL A 6 18.75 -36.39 33.60
C VAL A 6 17.62 -37.03 34.39
N SER A 7 17.69 -36.95 35.73
CA SER A 7 16.63 -37.39 36.63
C SER A 7 15.46 -36.41 36.61
N LEU A 8 14.31 -36.90 36.15
CA LEU A 8 13.01 -36.23 36.18
C LEU A 8 12.41 -36.40 37.58
N VAL A 9 12.24 -35.30 38.34
CA VAL A 9 11.51 -35.32 39.61
C VAL A 9 10.03 -35.07 39.33
N CYS A 10 9.24 -36.15 39.32
CA CYS A 10 7.78 -36.08 39.39
C CYS A 10 7.36 -35.89 40.86
N LEU A 11 6.76 -34.74 41.20
CA LEU A 11 6.01 -34.60 42.45
C LEU A 11 4.54 -34.96 42.18
N THR A 12 4.15 -36.17 42.57
CA THR A 12 2.74 -36.58 42.67
C THR A 12 2.19 -36.18 44.04
N LEU A 13 1.25 -35.22 44.07
CA LEU A 13 0.40 -35.00 45.25
C LEU A 13 -0.66 -36.11 45.30
N THR A 14 -0.46 -37.10 46.17
CA THR A 14 -1.50 -38.07 46.56
C THR A 14 -2.23 -37.57 47.79
N THR A 15 -3.48 -37.11 47.60
CA THR A 15 -4.43 -36.81 48.67
C THR A 15 -5.13 -38.10 49.08
N SER A 16 -4.68 -38.74 50.17
CA SER A 16 -5.36 -39.91 50.73
C SER A 16 -6.43 -39.49 51.73
N ILE A 17 -7.70 -39.66 51.35
CA ILE A 17 -8.85 -39.53 52.25
C ILE A 17 -8.99 -40.84 53.03
N PHE A 18 -8.72 -40.82 54.33
CA PHE A 18 -9.07 -41.91 55.25
C PHE A 18 -10.35 -41.54 56.00
N LEU A 19 -11.43 -42.27 55.70
CA LEU A 19 -12.55 -42.47 56.60
C LEU A 19 -12.11 -43.51 57.64
N ALA A 20 -12.17 -43.18 58.93
CA ALA A 20 -12.08 -44.18 59.99
C ALA A 20 -13.07 -43.84 61.12
N ASP A 21 -13.82 -44.88 61.46
CA ASP A 21 -14.75 -45.03 62.57
C ASP A 21 -14.13 -44.74 63.94
N GLY A 22 -15.02 -44.54 64.92
CA GLY A 22 -14.75 -44.03 66.26
C GLY A 22 -13.74 -44.80 67.11
N GLY A 23 -13.08 -44.06 68.00
CA GLY A 23 -12.19 -44.60 69.03
C GLY A 23 -11.24 -43.58 69.64
N THR A 24 -11.72 -42.89 70.68
CA THR A 24 -10.99 -42.25 71.80
C THR A 24 -9.46 -42.04 71.73
N LEU A 25 -9.10 -40.75 71.58
CA LEU A 25 -7.99 -39.99 72.22
C LEU A 25 -6.80 -40.76 72.83
N GLY A 26 -5.66 -40.68 72.15
CA GLY A 26 -4.31 -40.84 72.69
C GLY A 26 -3.31 -40.06 71.82
N SER A 27 -2.58 -39.14 72.44
CA SER A 27 -1.69 -38.14 71.83
C SER A 27 -0.75 -38.68 70.75
N THR A 28 -0.77 -38.07 69.57
CA THR A 28 0.31 -38.14 68.58
C THR A 28 0.70 -36.73 68.17
N ASP A 29 1.95 -36.37 68.45
CA ASP A 29 2.63 -35.20 67.90
C ASP A 29 2.54 -35.24 66.37
N TYR A 30 1.77 -34.34 65.78
CA TYR A 30 1.86 -34.06 64.35
C TYR A 30 3.08 -33.19 64.12
N LEU A 31 4.18 -33.82 63.71
CA LEU A 31 5.31 -33.17 63.05
C LEU A 31 4.78 -32.45 61.80
N GLU A 32 4.56 -31.14 61.89
CA GLU A 32 4.53 -30.29 60.70
C GLU A 32 5.87 -30.46 59.98
N PRO A 33 5.90 -30.77 58.67
CA PRO A 33 7.13 -30.71 57.91
C PRO A 33 7.56 -29.24 57.85
N GLN A 34 8.45 -28.83 58.75
CA GLN A 34 9.15 -27.56 58.64
C GLN A 34 9.99 -27.61 57.35
N ILE A 35 9.49 -26.95 56.30
CA ILE A 35 10.34 -26.53 55.19
C ILE A 35 11.42 -25.66 55.82
N ARG A 36 12.67 -26.14 55.84
CA ARG A 36 13.81 -25.38 56.38
C ARG A 36 13.84 -24.02 55.67
N GLU A 37 13.96 -22.93 56.42
CA GLU A 37 14.02 -21.57 55.88
C GLU A 37 15.11 -21.42 54.81
N ASP A 38 16.22 -22.14 54.97
CA ASP A 38 17.32 -22.22 54.00
C ASP A 38 16.85 -22.73 52.62
N THR A 39 15.96 -23.73 52.59
CA THR A 39 15.41 -24.30 51.35
C THR A 39 14.46 -23.33 50.65
N LEU A 40 13.71 -22.52 51.41
CA LEU A 40 12.85 -21.46 50.86
C LEU A 40 13.67 -20.30 50.31
N ALA A 41 14.79 -19.96 50.96
CA ALA A 41 15.72 -18.93 50.49
C ALA A 41 16.42 -19.34 49.19
N GLU A 42 16.92 -20.58 49.11
CA GLU A 42 17.52 -21.13 47.89
C GLU A 42 16.51 -21.22 46.73
N LEU A 43 15.26 -21.60 47.01
CA LEU A 43 14.20 -21.63 46.00
C LEU A 43 13.90 -20.22 45.46
N LYS A 44 13.78 -19.22 46.35
CA LYS A 44 13.58 -17.82 45.94
C LYS A 44 14.75 -17.32 45.09
N GLN A 45 15.99 -17.60 45.49
CA GLN A 45 17.17 -17.21 44.71
C GLN A 45 17.19 -17.88 43.33
N THR A 46 16.81 -19.16 43.26
CA THR A 46 16.70 -19.90 41.99
C THR A 46 15.62 -19.30 41.09
N VAL A 47 14.45 -18.98 41.64
CA VAL A 47 13.34 -18.35 40.90
C VAL A 47 13.76 -16.98 40.35
N GLU A 48 14.43 -16.15 41.15
CA GLU A 48 14.92 -14.84 40.69
C GLU A 48 16.03 -14.95 39.63
N SER A 49 16.92 -15.94 39.76
CA SER A 49 17.92 -16.25 38.73
C SER A 49 17.27 -16.70 37.41
N LEU A 50 16.23 -17.55 37.49
CA LEU A 50 15.44 -17.98 36.34
C LEU A 50 14.71 -16.80 35.68
N LYS A 51 14.05 -15.93 36.45
CA LYS A 51 13.41 -14.71 35.93
C LYS A 51 14.41 -13.82 35.19
N THR A 52 15.56 -13.56 35.80
CA THR A 52 16.63 -12.76 35.18
C THR A 52 17.12 -13.38 33.87
N THR A 53 17.28 -14.71 33.84
CA THR A 53 17.71 -15.44 32.64
C THR A 53 16.64 -15.38 31.55
N VAL A 54 15.37 -15.59 31.89
CA VAL A 54 14.23 -15.52 30.97
C VAL A 54 14.07 -14.09 30.43
N GLY A 55 14.17 -13.07 31.27
CA GLY A 55 14.13 -11.67 30.85
C GLY A 55 15.28 -11.32 29.88
N SER A 56 16.49 -11.80 30.16
CA SER A 56 17.66 -11.61 29.29
C SER A 56 17.49 -12.30 27.93
N LEU A 57 17.00 -13.55 27.92
CA LEU A 57 16.71 -14.28 26.69
C LEU A 57 15.59 -13.61 25.89
N THR A 58 14.53 -13.14 26.55
CA THR A 58 13.42 -12.42 25.92
C THR A 58 13.90 -11.13 25.27
N ARG A 59 14.74 -10.34 25.97
CA ARG A 59 15.36 -9.15 25.41
C ARG A 59 16.21 -9.49 24.17
N GLN A 60 16.98 -10.57 24.23
CA GLN A 60 17.76 -11.02 23.08
C GLN A 60 16.87 -11.43 21.90
N MET A 61 15.72 -12.05 22.14
CA MET A 61 14.74 -12.37 21.09
C MET A 61 14.15 -11.12 20.45
N ILE A 62 13.83 -10.08 21.24
CA ILE A 62 13.37 -8.77 20.72
C ILE A 62 14.44 -8.18 19.79
N LEU A 63 15.71 -8.21 20.20
CA LEU A 63 16.82 -7.68 19.38
C LEU A 63 17.06 -8.52 18.12
N GLN A 64 16.89 -9.84 18.19
CA GLN A 64 16.97 -10.70 17.01
C GLN A 64 15.85 -10.42 16.02
N GLN A 65 14.62 -10.22 16.51
CA GLN A 65 13.48 -9.83 15.67
C GLN A 65 13.75 -8.48 14.98
N LEU A 66 14.19 -7.47 15.73
CA LEU A 66 14.56 -6.16 15.17
C LEU A 66 15.68 -6.30 14.12
N PHE A 67 16.69 -7.12 14.38
CA PHE A 67 17.77 -7.37 13.41
C PHE A 67 17.25 -7.97 12.09
N VAL A 68 16.30 -8.92 12.16
CA VAL A 68 15.67 -9.49 10.96
C VAL A 68 14.88 -8.41 10.20
N GLU A 69 14.11 -7.60 10.89
CA GLU A 69 13.34 -6.52 10.25
C GLU A 69 14.24 -5.45 9.62
N GLU A 70 15.31 -5.03 10.31
CA GLU A 70 16.30 -4.09 9.76
C GLU A 70 17.04 -4.66 8.56
N ARG A 71 17.32 -5.97 8.56
CA ARG A 71 17.88 -6.64 7.39
C ARG A 71 16.91 -6.55 6.20
N VAL A 72 15.64 -6.82 6.41
CA VAL A 72 14.63 -6.72 5.33
C VAL A 72 14.48 -5.26 4.85
N ARG A 73 14.48 -4.26 5.75
CA ARG A 73 14.44 -2.83 5.40
C ARG A 73 15.68 -2.36 4.62
N SER A 74 16.82 -3.00 4.83
CA SER A 74 18.08 -2.68 4.12
C SER A 74 18.27 -3.46 2.82
N ASP A 75 17.61 -4.62 2.68
CA ASP A 75 17.63 -5.41 1.45
C ASP A 75 16.85 -4.70 0.32
N ALA A 76 15.66 -4.15 0.61
CA ALA A 76 14.87 -3.34 -0.33
C ALA A 76 13.69 -2.57 0.33
N ASP A 77 12.83 -1.94 -0.47
CA ASP A 77 11.68 -1.12 -0.03
C ASP A 77 10.41 -1.97 0.23
N SER A 78 9.41 -1.42 0.93
CA SER A 78 8.12 -2.10 1.11
C SER A 78 7.43 -2.36 -0.24
N GLY A 79 6.71 -3.47 -0.35
CA GLY A 79 6.04 -3.86 -1.59
C GLY A 79 5.66 -5.33 -1.67
N VAL A 80 5.08 -5.71 -2.81
CA VAL A 80 4.83 -7.12 -3.12
C VAL A 80 6.16 -7.79 -3.46
N LYS A 81 6.46 -8.89 -2.78
CA LYS A 81 7.72 -9.62 -2.93
C LYS A 81 7.57 -10.79 -3.90
N GLN A 82 6.54 -11.61 -3.72
CA GLN A 82 6.42 -12.85 -4.47
C GLN A 82 4.99 -13.37 -4.53
N VAL A 83 4.64 -14.10 -5.59
CA VAL A 83 3.40 -14.85 -5.72
C VAL A 83 3.68 -16.35 -5.69
N ARG A 84 2.63 -17.16 -5.58
CA ARG A 84 2.75 -18.61 -5.70
C ARG A 84 3.46 -19.00 -7.01
N HIS A 85 4.41 -19.92 -6.88
CA HIS A 85 5.01 -20.61 -8.01
C HIS A 85 4.01 -21.62 -8.61
N VAL A 86 3.73 -21.50 -9.91
CA VAL A 86 2.75 -22.32 -10.64
C VAL A 86 3.32 -22.88 -11.96
N ARG A 87 4.31 -22.22 -12.54
CA ARG A 87 4.91 -22.59 -13.82
C ARG A 87 6.40 -22.34 -13.76
N ASP A 88 7.14 -23.16 -14.46
CA ASP A 88 8.60 -23.05 -14.56
C ASP A 88 9.03 -23.19 -16.02
N GLY A 89 10.31 -22.96 -16.29
CA GLY A 89 10.91 -23.20 -17.59
C GLY A 89 12.42 -23.25 -17.51
N THR A 90 13.08 -23.42 -18.67
CA THR A 90 14.55 -23.57 -18.74
C THR A 90 15.32 -22.29 -18.41
N GLN A 91 14.63 -21.18 -18.18
CA GLN A 91 15.20 -19.87 -17.87
C GLN A 91 14.45 -19.31 -16.67
N ASN A 92 15.16 -18.61 -15.78
CA ASN A 92 14.60 -18.12 -14.53
C ASN A 92 13.39 -17.17 -14.73
N TYR A 93 13.36 -16.39 -15.82
CA TYR A 93 12.24 -15.50 -16.15
C TYR A 93 10.98 -16.23 -16.64
N HIS A 94 11.02 -17.56 -16.81
CA HIS A 94 9.82 -18.38 -17.02
C HIS A 94 9.11 -18.74 -15.70
N SER A 95 9.79 -18.59 -14.56
CA SER A 95 9.22 -18.79 -13.23
C SER A 95 8.55 -17.51 -12.70
N GLN A 96 7.58 -17.65 -11.79
CA GLN A 96 6.90 -16.49 -11.20
C GLN A 96 7.73 -15.78 -10.12
N SER A 97 7.74 -14.44 -10.16
CA SER A 97 8.20 -13.55 -9.09
C SER A 97 6.99 -12.88 -8.41
N HIS A 98 6.79 -11.57 -8.57
CA HIS A 98 5.57 -10.82 -8.22
C HIS A 98 4.46 -10.94 -9.29
N GLY A 99 4.80 -11.51 -10.44
CA GLY A 99 3.90 -11.74 -11.56
C GLY A 99 4.34 -12.92 -12.41
N SER A 100 3.64 -13.11 -13.52
CA SER A 100 3.88 -14.16 -14.51
C SER A 100 3.63 -13.61 -15.90
N ALA A 101 3.93 -14.40 -16.93
CA ALA A 101 3.54 -14.07 -18.31
C ALA A 101 2.02 -13.89 -18.48
N THR A 102 1.18 -14.40 -17.59
CA THR A 102 -0.29 -14.37 -17.77
C THR A 102 -1.02 -13.41 -16.84
N ARG A 103 -0.46 -13.12 -15.66
CA ARG A 103 -1.10 -12.28 -14.65
C ARG A 103 -0.12 -11.77 -13.60
N LEU A 104 -0.44 -10.58 -13.07
CA LEU A 104 0.26 -9.91 -11.99
C LEU A 104 -0.44 -10.19 -10.65
N VAL A 105 0.30 -10.56 -9.59
CA VAL A 105 -0.25 -10.84 -8.23
C VAL A 105 -1.49 -11.75 -8.23
N ALA A 106 -1.51 -12.69 -9.17
CA ALA A 106 -2.64 -13.61 -9.39
C ALA A 106 -4.02 -12.93 -9.49
N ILE A 107 -4.07 -11.71 -10.03
CA ILE A 107 -5.29 -10.96 -10.31
C ILE A 107 -6.25 -11.77 -11.21
N HIS A 108 -7.54 -11.77 -10.88
CA HIS A 108 -8.59 -12.52 -11.60
C HIS A 108 -9.98 -11.89 -11.36
N ASP A 109 -11.01 -12.41 -12.05
CA ASP A 109 -12.33 -11.79 -12.13
C ASP A 109 -13.43 -12.53 -11.34
N HIS A 110 -14.10 -11.77 -10.47
CA HIS A 110 -15.33 -12.16 -9.79
C HIS A 110 -16.51 -11.27 -10.17
N SER A 111 -16.59 -10.91 -11.45
CA SER A 111 -17.60 -9.96 -11.94
C SER A 111 -19.06 -10.41 -11.76
N ASN A 112 -19.29 -11.69 -11.48
CA ASN A 112 -20.60 -12.22 -11.07
C ASN A 112 -20.95 -11.94 -9.61
N ASN A 113 -20.12 -11.23 -8.85
CA ASN A 113 -20.39 -10.79 -7.50
C ASN A 113 -20.54 -9.26 -7.47
N ASP A 114 -21.28 -8.73 -6.49
CA ASP A 114 -21.61 -7.30 -6.46
C ASP A 114 -20.39 -6.41 -6.22
N ARG A 115 -19.47 -6.78 -5.33
CA ARG A 115 -18.34 -5.93 -4.90
C ARG A 115 -17.01 -6.65 -4.78
N THR A 116 -16.95 -7.92 -5.16
CA THR A 116 -15.73 -8.73 -5.02
C THR A 116 -14.71 -8.36 -6.09
N VAL A 117 -13.47 -8.22 -5.66
CA VAL A 117 -12.32 -7.97 -6.50
C VAL A 117 -11.32 -9.11 -6.27
N GLY A 118 -11.04 -9.89 -7.33
CA GLY A 118 -10.18 -11.07 -7.23
C GLY A 118 -8.70 -10.71 -7.19
N LEU A 119 -8.01 -11.18 -6.17
CA LEU A 119 -6.56 -11.08 -5.99
C LEU A 119 -6.05 -12.34 -5.28
N GLY A 120 -5.00 -12.97 -5.80
CA GLY A 120 -4.52 -14.23 -5.22
C GLY A 120 -3.70 -14.04 -3.93
N GLU A 121 -3.10 -15.14 -3.47
CA GLU A 121 -2.11 -15.13 -2.40
C GLU A 121 -0.77 -14.52 -2.85
N PHE A 122 -0.15 -13.73 -1.99
CA PHE A 122 1.17 -13.17 -2.23
C PHE A 122 1.94 -12.96 -0.92
N VAL A 123 3.25 -12.82 -1.04
CA VAL A 123 4.17 -12.38 0.01
C VAL A 123 4.36 -10.88 -0.13
N ALA A 124 4.21 -10.16 0.97
CA ALA A 124 4.40 -8.72 1.05
C ALA A 124 5.44 -8.38 2.12
N VAL A 125 6.07 -7.23 1.95
CA VAL A 125 6.93 -6.59 2.95
C VAL A 125 6.34 -5.22 3.27
N LEU A 126 6.09 -4.96 4.56
CA LEU A 126 5.67 -3.66 5.08
C LEU A 126 6.56 -3.30 6.27
N ASN A 127 7.32 -2.22 6.15
CA ASN A 127 8.23 -1.74 7.20
C ASN A 127 9.13 -2.85 7.78
N GLY A 128 9.77 -3.65 6.92
CA GLY A 128 10.64 -4.76 7.34
C GLY A 128 9.93 -6.05 7.75
N VAL A 129 8.59 -6.04 7.85
CA VAL A 129 7.81 -7.23 8.20
C VAL A 129 7.40 -7.98 6.93
N GLU A 130 7.96 -9.18 6.75
CA GLU A 130 7.61 -10.08 5.66
C GLU A 130 6.51 -11.07 6.09
N PHE A 131 5.43 -11.12 5.31
CA PHE A 131 4.28 -11.98 5.61
C PHE A 131 3.64 -12.51 4.34
N ARG A 132 2.92 -13.64 4.44
CA ARG A 132 2.18 -14.24 3.32
C ARG A 132 0.68 -14.09 3.56
N THR A 133 -0.02 -13.49 2.61
CA THR A 133 -1.47 -13.37 2.66
C THR A 133 -2.14 -14.73 2.41
N ARG A 134 -3.42 -14.85 2.77
CA ARG A 134 -4.30 -15.87 2.17
C ARG A 134 -4.66 -15.43 0.74
N HIS A 135 -5.49 -16.20 0.05
CA HIS A 135 -6.16 -15.70 -1.15
C HIS A 135 -7.06 -14.50 -0.80
N ASN A 136 -7.05 -13.45 -1.63
CA ASN A 136 -7.63 -12.14 -1.34
C ASN A 136 -8.78 -11.81 -2.30
N ASP A 137 -9.95 -12.43 -2.10
CA ASP A 137 -11.19 -12.01 -2.76
C ASP A 137 -11.83 -10.86 -1.98
N TYR A 138 -11.14 -9.71 -1.97
CA TYR A 138 -11.51 -8.56 -1.15
C TYR A 138 -12.73 -7.83 -1.72
N ARG A 139 -13.46 -7.13 -0.86
CA ARG A 139 -14.62 -6.33 -1.26
C ARG A 139 -14.26 -4.85 -1.38
N LEU A 140 -14.95 -4.13 -2.26
CA LEU A 140 -14.88 -2.67 -2.38
C LEU A 140 -15.48 -1.96 -1.16
N TYR A 141 -14.74 -2.02 -0.05
CA TYR A 141 -15.05 -1.40 1.22
C TYR A 141 -14.11 -0.25 1.52
N MET A 142 -14.62 0.77 2.20
CA MET A 142 -13.84 1.87 2.72
C MET A 142 -13.92 1.93 4.24
N PRO A 143 -12.93 2.56 4.91
CA PRO A 143 -13.00 2.84 6.33
C PRO A 143 -14.32 3.54 6.70
N HIS A 144 -14.90 3.20 7.85
CA HIS A 144 -16.19 3.76 8.26
C HIS A 144 -16.11 5.28 8.42
N ARG A 145 -17.10 6.02 7.90
CA ARG A 145 -17.06 7.50 7.88
C ARG A 145 -17.25 8.15 9.25
N THR A 146 -18.04 7.53 10.12
CA THR A 146 -18.42 8.07 11.44
C THR A 146 -17.97 7.23 12.64
N SER A 147 -17.59 5.96 12.46
CA SER A 147 -17.14 5.08 13.55
C SER A 147 -15.62 5.07 13.68
N LYS A 148 -15.10 5.13 14.90
CA LYS A 148 -13.69 4.89 15.24
C LYS A 148 -13.41 3.43 15.60
N GLU A 149 -14.40 2.53 15.54
CA GLU A 149 -14.18 1.14 15.91
C GLU A 149 -13.17 0.46 14.96
N LEU A 150 -12.29 -0.36 15.52
CA LEU A 150 -11.33 -1.14 14.75
C LEU A 150 -12.07 -2.04 13.74
N HIS A 151 -11.55 -2.09 12.51
CA HIS A 151 -12.12 -2.86 11.40
C HIS A 151 -13.55 -2.44 10.98
N ALA A 152 -14.09 -1.34 11.52
CA ALA A 152 -15.35 -0.78 11.02
C ALA A 152 -15.16 -0.29 9.58
N VAL A 153 -16.02 -0.79 8.70
CA VAL A 153 -16.00 -0.52 7.26
C VAL A 153 -17.41 -0.31 6.74
N GLU A 154 -17.51 0.32 5.57
CA GLU A 154 -18.76 0.49 4.84
C GLU A 154 -18.55 0.25 3.34
N ASP A 155 -19.63 -0.13 2.65
CA ASP A 155 -19.66 -0.27 1.19
C ASP A 155 -19.24 1.03 0.50
N ILE A 156 -18.32 0.96 -0.46
CA ILE A 156 -18.09 2.10 -1.36
C ILE A 156 -19.37 2.32 -2.19
N PRO A 157 -19.98 3.52 -2.18
CA PRO A 157 -21.17 3.77 -2.97
C PRO A 157 -20.88 3.57 -4.45
N PHE A 158 -21.72 2.80 -5.15
CA PHE A 158 -21.60 2.73 -6.60
C PHE A 158 -21.95 4.08 -7.23
N PRO A 159 -21.31 4.45 -8.34
CA PRO A 159 -21.72 5.62 -9.10
C PRO A 159 -23.16 5.52 -9.59
N ASP A 160 -23.82 6.66 -9.72
CA ASP A 160 -25.14 6.74 -10.31
C ASP A 160 -25.10 6.50 -11.82
N VAL A 161 -26.27 6.20 -12.39
CA VAL A 161 -26.43 6.09 -13.84
C VAL A 161 -26.71 7.48 -14.39
N PRO A 162 -26.03 7.91 -15.48
CA PRO A 162 -26.34 9.18 -16.13
C PRO A 162 -27.84 9.27 -16.49
N PRO A 163 -28.55 10.36 -16.13
CA PRO A 163 -29.97 10.53 -16.47
C PRO A 163 -30.26 10.46 -17.97
N GLU A 164 -29.29 10.82 -18.81
CA GLU A 164 -29.35 10.73 -20.26
C GLU A 164 -29.51 9.29 -20.75
N VAL A 165 -29.00 8.31 -19.98
CA VAL A 165 -29.22 6.88 -20.23
C VAL A 165 -30.63 6.50 -19.79
N THR A 166 -30.99 6.71 -18.53
CA THR A 166 -32.27 6.21 -17.98
C THR A 166 -33.52 6.92 -18.52
N SER A 167 -33.35 8.08 -19.18
CA SER A 167 -34.44 8.80 -19.86
C SER A 167 -34.76 8.27 -21.26
N LYS A 168 -33.97 7.33 -21.81
CA LYS A 168 -34.27 6.74 -23.12
C LYS A 168 -35.53 5.86 -23.04
N LYS A 169 -36.26 5.79 -24.15
CA LYS A 169 -37.56 5.10 -24.21
C LYS A 169 -37.46 3.58 -24.28
N THR A 170 -36.31 3.04 -24.70
CA THR A 170 -36.10 1.61 -24.91
C THR A 170 -34.71 1.20 -24.43
N VAL A 171 -34.57 -0.05 -24.00
CA VAL A 171 -33.29 -0.61 -23.54
C VAL A 171 -32.20 -0.53 -24.62
N SER A 172 -32.56 -0.68 -25.91
CA SER A 172 -31.61 -0.52 -27.02
C SER A 172 -31.03 0.89 -27.09
N LEU A 173 -31.87 1.92 -26.91
CA LEU A 173 -31.41 3.31 -26.87
C LEU A 173 -30.62 3.60 -25.58
N GLU A 174 -30.96 2.98 -24.45
CA GLU A 174 -30.14 3.05 -23.24
C GLU A 174 -28.74 2.45 -23.46
N ILE A 175 -28.65 1.30 -24.14
CA ILE A 175 -27.39 0.65 -24.48
C ILE A 175 -26.52 1.57 -25.35
N GLU A 176 -27.09 2.16 -26.41
CA GLU A 176 -26.40 3.09 -27.29
C GLU A 176 -25.85 4.30 -26.51
N GLU A 177 -26.67 4.92 -25.65
CA GLU A 177 -26.22 6.04 -24.83
C GLU A 177 -25.15 5.62 -23.81
N MET A 178 -25.32 4.48 -23.14
CA MET A 178 -24.33 3.97 -22.18
C MET A 178 -22.97 3.75 -22.86
N ARG A 179 -22.96 3.23 -24.10
CA ARG A 179 -21.73 3.08 -24.89
C ARG A 179 -21.06 4.43 -25.14
N GLU A 180 -21.83 5.46 -25.44
CA GLU A 180 -21.29 6.81 -25.61
C GLU A 180 -20.64 7.39 -24.34
N TRP A 181 -21.15 7.05 -23.15
CA TRP A 181 -20.50 7.40 -21.87
C TRP A 181 -19.18 6.65 -21.67
N PHE A 182 -19.12 5.37 -22.06
CA PHE A 182 -17.87 4.60 -22.07
C PHE A 182 -16.87 5.12 -23.11
N LYS A 183 -17.36 5.63 -24.25
CA LYS A 183 -16.54 6.31 -25.26
C LYS A 183 -15.92 7.59 -24.70
N ALA A 184 -16.72 8.44 -24.06
CA ALA A 184 -16.25 9.65 -23.40
C ALA A 184 -15.14 9.34 -22.36
N TRP A 185 -15.33 8.30 -21.54
CA TRP A 185 -14.31 7.85 -20.61
C TRP A 185 -13.06 7.30 -21.32
N LYS A 186 -13.20 6.43 -22.33
CA LYS A 186 -12.06 5.90 -23.10
C LYS A 186 -11.22 7.03 -23.72
N ASP A 187 -11.89 7.98 -24.35
CA ASP A 187 -11.26 9.07 -25.10
C ASP A 187 -10.81 10.22 -24.19
N GLN A 188 -11.14 10.14 -22.88
CA GLN A 188 -10.90 11.18 -21.89
C GLN A 188 -11.54 12.54 -22.29
N ASP A 189 -12.65 12.48 -23.02
CA ASP A 189 -13.39 13.65 -23.50
C ASP A 189 -14.66 13.86 -22.66
N TYR A 190 -14.62 14.89 -21.82
CA TYR A 190 -15.72 15.29 -20.95
C TYR A 190 -16.46 16.54 -21.45
N SER A 191 -16.25 16.96 -22.70
CA SER A 191 -16.86 18.18 -23.26
C SER A 191 -18.37 18.08 -23.43
N VAL A 192 -18.86 16.91 -23.84
CA VAL A 192 -20.31 16.63 -24.03
C VAL A 192 -20.85 15.76 -22.90
N ARG A 193 -20.11 14.70 -22.54
CA ARG A 193 -20.49 13.73 -21.52
C ARG A 193 -19.44 13.75 -20.43
N ASP A 194 -19.69 14.52 -19.36
CA ASP A 194 -18.75 14.63 -18.25
C ASP A 194 -18.69 13.33 -17.43
N TYR A 195 -17.93 12.36 -17.94
CA TYR A 195 -17.84 11.00 -17.41
C TYR A 195 -17.34 11.00 -15.96
N ARG A 196 -16.57 12.02 -15.53
CA ARG A 196 -15.97 12.11 -14.19
C ARG A 196 -17.00 12.11 -13.06
N LYS A 197 -18.26 12.43 -13.37
CA LYS A 197 -19.39 12.35 -12.42
C LYS A 197 -19.84 10.92 -12.14
N TYR A 198 -19.62 10.01 -13.08
CA TYR A 198 -20.20 8.65 -13.05
C TYR A 198 -19.16 7.53 -13.20
N PHE A 199 -17.93 7.86 -13.59
CA PHE A 199 -16.77 6.97 -13.57
C PHE A 199 -15.85 7.46 -12.45
N LYS A 200 -15.81 6.71 -11.35
CA LYS A 200 -15.16 7.15 -10.11
C LYS A 200 -13.92 6.30 -9.83
N PRO A 201 -12.72 6.90 -9.78
CA PRO A 201 -11.53 6.15 -9.40
C PRO A 201 -11.56 5.85 -7.89
N VAL A 202 -11.19 4.62 -7.57
CA VAL A 202 -11.07 4.10 -6.21
C VAL A 202 -9.66 3.55 -6.06
N LEU A 203 -8.93 3.99 -5.04
CA LEU A 203 -7.60 3.49 -4.72
C LEU A 203 -7.70 2.40 -3.66
N CYS A 204 -7.30 1.18 -4.02
CA CYS A 204 -7.19 0.05 -3.10
C CYS A 204 -5.77 -0.08 -2.57
N TYR A 205 -5.62 -0.45 -1.31
CA TYR A 205 -4.35 -0.45 -0.59
C TYR A 205 -4.26 -1.64 0.37
N LEU A 206 -3.02 -2.09 0.61
CA LEU A 206 -2.70 -3.08 1.64
C LEU A 206 -2.28 -2.34 2.89
N GLU A 207 -2.95 -2.60 4.00
CA GLU A 207 -2.63 -2.05 5.32
C GLU A 207 -2.15 -3.18 6.24
N GLY A 208 -1.10 -2.94 7.03
CA GLY A 208 -0.63 -3.85 8.08
C GLY A 208 -0.34 -3.13 9.40
N ALA A 209 -0.50 -3.84 10.52
CA ALA A 209 -0.17 -3.35 11.85
C ALA A 209 0.15 -4.50 12.80
N TRP A 210 0.96 -4.21 13.82
CA TRP A 210 1.13 -5.09 14.97
C TRP A 210 -0.10 -4.97 15.87
N THR A 211 -0.87 -6.05 16.00
CA THR A 211 -2.04 -6.07 16.86
C THR A 211 -1.80 -6.91 18.11
N ALA A 212 -2.50 -6.50 19.16
CA ALA A 212 -2.64 -7.20 20.40
C ALA A 212 -2.95 -8.66 20.15
N ALA A 213 -2.18 -9.49 20.79
CA ALA A 213 -2.50 -10.87 20.92
C ALA A 213 -3.84 -11.05 21.70
N SER A 214 -4.98 -11.32 21.04
CA SER A 214 -6.20 -11.89 21.64
C SER A 214 -6.07 -13.36 22.09
N GLU A 215 -6.33 -13.65 23.37
CA GLU A 215 -6.39 -15.01 23.90
C GLU A 215 -7.37 -15.90 23.11
N GLY A 216 -6.84 -16.89 22.39
CA GLY A 216 -7.59 -18.06 21.92
C GLY A 216 -8.43 -17.93 20.64
N LYS A 217 -8.61 -16.76 20.03
CA LYS A 217 -9.30 -16.61 18.72
C LYS A 217 -8.59 -15.65 17.78
N ILE A 218 -8.51 -16.03 16.50
CA ILE A 218 -8.04 -15.15 15.43
C ILE A 218 -9.17 -14.18 15.07
N ASP A 219 -8.88 -12.89 15.14
CA ASP A 219 -9.77 -11.82 14.65
C ASP A 219 -9.51 -11.68 13.14
N GLU A 220 -10.50 -11.98 12.28
CA GLU A 220 -10.34 -11.82 10.84
C GLU A 220 -10.31 -10.32 10.51
N PRO A 221 -9.19 -9.78 10.00
CA PRO A 221 -8.99 -8.33 9.92
C PRO A 221 -9.81 -7.65 8.82
N PHE A 222 -10.36 -8.41 7.86
CA PHE A 222 -11.28 -7.93 6.82
C PHE A 222 -12.07 -9.06 6.14
N GLU A 223 -13.22 -8.71 5.58
CA GLU A 223 -14.05 -9.66 4.82
C GLU A 223 -13.43 -10.04 3.48
N SER A 224 -13.42 -11.34 3.19
CA SER A 224 -13.13 -11.91 1.89
C SER A 224 -14.20 -12.93 1.56
N ASP A 225 -14.79 -12.80 0.37
CA ASP A 225 -16.06 -13.48 0.06
C ASP A 225 -15.96 -15.00 0.02
N ARG A 226 -14.76 -15.55 -0.18
CA ARG A 226 -14.52 -16.98 -0.39
C ARG A 226 -13.43 -17.58 0.50
N HIS A 227 -12.65 -16.74 1.17
CA HIS A 227 -11.48 -17.15 1.94
C HIS A 227 -11.47 -16.48 3.30
N PHE A 228 -11.07 -17.23 4.32
CA PHE A 228 -10.92 -16.79 5.71
C PHE A 228 -9.65 -17.42 6.27
N VAL A 229 -9.12 -16.90 7.37
CA VAL A 229 -8.01 -17.55 8.07
C VAL A 229 -8.53 -18.80 8.76
N ASP A 230 -8.21 -19.98 8.21
CA ASP A 230 -8.66 -21.26 8.75
C ASP A 230 -7.78 -21.70 9.93
N ALA A 231 -7.95 -21.03 11.07
CA ALA A 231 -7.35 -21.43 12.33
C ALA A 231 -8.17 -20.98 13.54
N SER A 232 -8.23 -21.85 14.54
CA SER A 232 -8.96 -21.64 15.78
C SER A 232 -8.25 -20.66 16.72
N SER A 233 -6.92 -20.64 16.68
CA SER A 233 -6.04 -19.79 17.49
C SER A 233 -4.75 -19.50 16.70
N TRP A 234 -3.90 -18.55 17.15
CA TRP A 234 -2.62 -18.36 16.44
C TRP A 234 -1.69 -19.54 16.56
N PHE A 235 -1.74 -20.28 17.66
CA PHE A 235 -0.92 -21.48 17.80
C PHE A 235 -1.29 -22.51 16.73
N ASP A 236 -2.60 -22.73 16.51
CA ASP A 236 -3.10 -23.56 15.41
C ASP A 236 -2.66 -23.03 14.04
N LEU A 237 -2.74 -21.72 13.79
CA LEU A 237 -2.25 -21.12 12.54
C LEU A 237 -0.73 -21.35 12.36
N GLN A 238 0.05 -21.14 13.42
CA GLN A 238 1.50 -21.36 13.39
C GLN A 238 1.84 -22.82 13.16
N GLU A 239 1.15 -23.78 13.79
CA GLU A 239 1.36 -25.20 13.55
C GLU A 239 1.02 -25.60 12.12
N LYS A 240 -0.12 -25.14 11.59
CA LYS A 240 -0.52 -25.34 10.19
C LYS A 240 0.51 -24.76 9.23
N VAL A 241 0.99 -23.54 9.47
CA VAL A 241 2.00 -22.90 8.62
C VAL A 241 3.36 -23.60 8.74
N ARG A 242 3.79 -23.98 9.95
CA ARG A 242 5.04 -24.74 10.16
C ARG A 242 4.99 -26.08 9.45
N PHE A 243 3.90 -26.82 9.61
CA PHE A 243 3.71 -28.11 8.96
C PHE A 243 3.71 -27.99 7.43
N THR A 244 2.92 -27.05 6.88
CA THR A 244 2.84 -26.85 5.42
C THR A 244 4.15 -26.36 4.83
N SER A 245 4.86 -25.46 5.52
CA SER A 245 6.19 -24.98 5.10
C SER A 245 7.25 -26.08 5.17
N TYR A 246 7.20 -26.94 6.20
CA TYR A 246 8.11 -28.07 6.34
C TYR A 246 7.85 -29.18 5.31
N ALA A 247 6.58 -29.50 5.07
CA ALA A 247 6.17 -30.57 4.16
C ALA A 247 6.08 -30.14 2.68
N GLY A 248 6.18 -28.83 2.39
CA GLY A 248 5.93 -28.27 1.06
C GLY A 248 4.48 -28.47 0.58
N ARG A 249 3.54 -28.74 1.50
CA ARG A 249 2.12 -28.97 1.20
C ARG A 249 1.34 -27.66 1.25
N LYS A 250 0.16 -27.66 0.63
CA LYS A 250 -0.73 -26.50 0.54
C LYS A 250 -2.14 -26.88 0.98
N ASP A 251 -2.83 -25.93 1.60
CA ASP A 251 -4.27 -25.98 1.78
C ASP A 251 -5.02 -25.76 0.46
N ASN A 252 -5.96 -26.65 0.13
CA ASN A 252 -6.71 -26.58 -1.11
C ASN A 252 -7.65 -25.36 -1.17
N LEU A 253 -8.05 -24.84 -0.01
CA LEU A 253 -8.91 -23.66 0.10
C LEU A 253 -8.12 -22.35 0.20
N GLU A 254 -6.78 -22.41 0.19
CA GLU A 254 -5.89 -21.24 0.21
C GLU A 254 -6.09 -20.32 1.43
N ASN A 255 -6.45 -20.91 2.57
CA ASN A 255 -6.85 -20.20 3.78
C ASN A 255 -5.70 -19.98 4.80
N PHE A 256 -4.48 -20.45 4.52
CA PHE A 256 -3.35 -20.38 5.45
C PHE A 256 -2.43 -19.18 5.15
N SER A 257 -2.64 -18.07 5.86
CA SER A 257 -1.71 -16.94 5.90
C SER A 257 -0.50 -17.23 6.81
N PHE A 258 0.68 -16.72 6.45
CA PHE A 258 1.82 -16.64 7.39
C PHE A 258 1.83 -15.23 7.98
N LEU A 259 1.48 -15.14 9.26
CA LEU A 259 1.40 -13.90 10.02
C LEU A 259 2.43 -13.92 11.15
N PRO A 260 3.54 -13.17 11.02
CA PRO A 260 4.60 -13.12 12.05
C PRO A 260 4.08 -12.73 13.43
N THR A 261 4.78 -13.20 14.46
CA THR A 261 4.55 -12.81 15.85
C THR A 261 5.85 -12.25 16.41
N ALA A 262 5.76 -11.16 17.16
CA ALA A 262 6.90 -10.52 17.80
C ALA A 262 6.62 -10.32 19.30
N VAL A 263 7.67 -10.35 20.10
CA VAL A 263 7.63 -9.81 21.46
C VAL A 263 7.81 -8.30 21.34
N MET A 264 6.79 -7.52 21.71
CA MET A 264 6.82 -6.07 21.60
C MET A 264 7.37 -5.39 22.83
N ASN A 265 7.16 -5.98 24.01
CA ASN A 265 7.62 -5.44 25.28
C ASN A 265 7.82 -6.55 26.32
N ILE A 266 8.48 -6.21 27.42
CA ILE A 266 8.56 -7.02 28.64
C ILE A 266 7.84 -6.22 29.73
N THR A 267 6.88 -6.83 30.42
CA THR A 267 6.17 -6.17 31.52
C THR A 267 7.07 -5.99 32.74
N ASP A 268 6.62 -5.19 33.70
CA ASP A 268 7.32 -5.02 34.99
C ASP A 268 7.45 -6.34 35.80
N GLU A 269 6.71 -7.38 35.40
CA GLU A 269 6.75 -8.74 35.97
C GLU A 269 7.64 -9.71 35.17
N ASP A 270 8.48 -9.20 34.26
CA ASP A 270 9.33 -9.96 33.34
C ASP A 270 8.57 -10.88 32.36
N LEU A 271 7.29 -10.60 32.10
CA LEU A 271 6.47 -11.37 31.17
C LEU A 271 6.52 -10.76 29.75
N PRO A 272 6.70 -11.57 28.70
CA PRO A 272 6.68 -11.08 27.32
C PRO A 272 5.28 -10.67 26.88
N GLU A 273 5.16 -9.47 26.33
CA GLU A 273 3.97 -9.04 25.61
C GLU A 273 4.09 -9.34 24.12
N PHE A 274 3.25 -10.26 23.62
CA PHE A 274 3.23 -10.63 22.21
C PHE A 274 2.32 -9.73 21.38
N ALA A 275 2.71 -9.55 20.12
CA ALA A 275 1.86 -9.01 19.08
C ALA A 275 1.94 -9.89 17.83
N GLN A 276 0.82 -9.94 17.11
CA GLN A 276 0.77 -10.57 15.80
C GLN A 276 0.68 -9.50 14.72
N TRP A 277 1.40 -9.72 13.63
CA TRP A 277 1.21 -8.91 12.43
C TRP A 277 -0.10 -9.28 11.76
N ASN A 278 -1.01 -8.30 11.62
CA ASN A 278 -2.25 -8.47 10.88
C ASN A 278 -2.30 -7.49 9.72
N TYR A 279 -3.03 -7.87 8.66
CA TYR A 279 -3.17 -7.07 7.47
C TYR A 279 -4.63 -7.00 7.01
N ARG A 280 -5.00 -5.93 6.32
CA ARG A 280 -6.26 -5.85 5.57
C ARG A 280 -6.08 -5.18 4.23
N ILE A 281 -6.96 -5.52 3.29
CA ILE A 281 -7.09 -4.81 2.01
C ILE A 281 -8.39 -4.02 2.06
N LEU A 282 -8.27 -2.71 1.89
CA LEU A 282 -9.40 -1.78 1.79
C LEU A 282 -9.20 -0.88 0.58
N CYS A 283 -10.24 -0.10 0.30
CA CYS A 283 -10.25 0.84 -0.79
C CYS A 283 -10.77 2.20 -0.33
N HIS A 284 -10.44 3.24 -1.09
CA HIS A 284 -10.83 4.62 -0.81
C HIS A 284 -11.34 5.29 -2.09
N PRO A 285 -12.58 5.81 -2.12
CA PRO A 285 -13.04 6.62 -3.24
C PRO A 285 -12.29 7.95 -3.25
N LEU A 286 -11.55 8.21 -4.32
CA LEU A 286 -10.74 9.43 -4.43
C LEU A 286 -11.64 10.67 -4.54
N SER A 287 -11.19 11.77 -3.94
CA SER A 287 -11.91 13.05 -4.00
C SER A 287 -11.98 13.68 -5.40
N ARG A 288 -11.08 13.24 -6.29
CA ARG A 288 -10.87 13.76 -7.65
C ARG A 288 -10.83 12.66 -8.70
N ASP A 289 -10.96 13.06 -9.97
CA ASP A 289 -10.67 12.16 -11.10
C ASP A 289 -9.16 11.94 -11.25
N VAL A 290 -8.79 10.78 -11.78
CA VAL A 290 -7.43 10.44 -12.19
C VAL A 290 -7.48 10.17 -13.68
N PRO A 291 -6.96 11.06 -14.54
CA PRO A 291 -6.97 10.82 -15.97
C PRO A 291 -6.13 9.59 -16.35
N LEU A 292 -6.56 8.84 -17.38
CA LEU A 292 -5.89 7.61 -17.80
C LEU A 292 -4.46 7.85 -18.30
N ASN A 293 -4.16 9.06 -18.82
CA ASN A 293 -2.80 9.45 -19.21
C ASN A 293 -1.86 9.69 -18.01
N ARG A 294 -2.35 9.66 -16.76
CA ARG A 294 -1.54 9.60 -15.55
C ARG A 294 -1.01 8.21 -15.24
N LEU A 295 -1.45 7.19 -15.98
CA LEU A 295 -1.05 5.80 -15.79
C LEU A 295 -0.21 5.35 -16.99
N ARG A 296 1.00 4.84 -16.71
CA ARG A 296 1.90 4.29 -17.72
C ARG A 296 2.27 2.87 -17.36
N VAL A 297 2.30 1.98 -18.34
CA VAL A 297 2.72 0.59 -18.13
C VAL A 297 4.20 0.56 -17.74
N VAL A 298 4.52 -0.15 -16.66
CA VAL A 298 5.90 -0.40 -16.27
C VAL A 298 6.51 -1.38 -17.25
N ASP A 299 7.67 -1.04 -17.81
CA ASP A 299 8.34 -1.89 -18.79
C ASP A 299 9.02 -3.09 -18.11
N GLU A 300 8.25 -4.14 -17.86
CA GLU A 300 8.71 -5.38 -17.25
C GLU A 300 9.11 -6.40 -18.34
N VAL A 301 10.42 -6.55 -18.56
CA VAL A 301 10.95 -7.41 -19.62
C VAL A 301 10.73 -8.90 -19.33
N ALA A 302 10.82 -9.33 -18.07
CA ALA A 302 10.65 -10.75 -17.71
C ALA A 302 9.29 -11.34 -18.15
N PRO A 303 8.12 -10.78 -17.77
CA PRO A 303 6.83 -11.28 -18.22
C PRO A 303 6.62 -11.10 -19.73
N ARG A 304 7.19 -10.05 -20.34
CA ARG A 304 7.15 -9.84 -21.80
C ARG A 304 7.92 -10.92 -22.56
N MET A 305 9.13 -11.26 -22.11
CA MET A 305 9.97 -12.30 -22.71
C MET A 305 9.33 -13.68 -22.55
N ALA A 306 8.84 -13.98 -21.34
CA ALA A 306 8.13 -15.23 -21.08
C ALA A 306 6.83 -15.36 -21.90
N GLY A 307 6.11 -14.25 -22.10
CA GLY A 307 4.89 -14.18 -22.91
C GLY A 307 5.13 -13.99 -24.41
N ARG A 308 6.37 -13.73 -24.84
CA ARG A 308 6.76 -13.35 -26.21
C ARG A 308 5.98 -12.14 -26.76
N ARG A 309 5.91 -11.06 -25.97
CA ARG A 309 5.10 -9.86 -26.28
C ARG A 309 5.93 -8.60 -26.48
N THR A 310 5.48 -7.77 -27.41
CA THR A 310 5.85 -6.36 -27.51
C THR A 310 5.34 -5.57 -26.28
N TYR A 311 5.78 -4.32 -26.14
CA TYR A 311 5.32 -3.43 -25.07
C TYR A 311 3.80 -3.18 -25.16
N ASP A 312 3.31 -2.86 -26.36
CA ASP A 312 1.90 -2.57 -26.60
C ASP A 312 1.02 -3.79 -26.37
N GLU A 313 1.44 -4.98 -26.83
CA GLU A 313 0.73 -6.22 -26.53
C GLU A 313 0.70 -6.52 -25.03
N HIS A 314 1.78 -6.24 -24.30
CA HIS A 314 1.81 -6.46 -22.85
C HIS A 314 0.85 -5.52 -22.11
N SER A 315 0.73 -4.26 -22.54
CA SER A 315 -0.11 -3.23 -21.92
C SER A 315 -1.58 -3.63 -21.76
N VAL A 316 -2.07 -4.46 -22.68
CA VAL A 316 -3.46 -4.95 -22.74
C VAL A 316 -3.64 -6.34 -22.11
N THR A 317 -2.70 -6.81 -21.28
CA THR A 317 -2.81 -8.10 -20.56
C THR A 317 -3.02 -7.95 -19.05
N ARG A 318 -3.58 -8.96 -18.39
CA ARG A 318 -3.67 -9.04 -16.91
C ARG A 318 -2.30 -9.03 -16.21
N ALA A 319 -1.20 -9.21 -16.94
CA ALA A 319 0.15 -9.13 -16.43
C ALA A 319 0.72 -7.70 -16.35
N ALA A 320 0.06 -6.71 -16.97
CA ALA A 320 0.57 -5.34 -16.98
C ALA A 320 0.43 -4.68 -15.60
N ARG A 321 1.54 -4.10 -15.13
CA ARG A 321 1.61 -3.19 -13.99
C ARG A 321 1.72 -1.75 -14.46
N PHE A 322 1.22 -0.80 -13.68
CA PHE A 322 1.19 0.62 -14.00
C PHE A 322 1.98 1.42 -12.97
N GLN A 323 2.55 2.53 -13.43
CA GLN A 323 3.11 3.59 -12.62
C GLN A 323 2.23 4.82 -12.75
N LEU A 324 2.01 5.51 -11.63
CA LEU A 324 1.31 6.79 -11.62
C LEU A 324 2.30 7.93 -11.93
N ASN A 325 1.89 8.91 -12.73
CA ASN A 325 2.71 10.09 -13.02
C ASN A 325 2.87 10.93 -11.74
N PRO A 326 4.07 11.02 -11.14
CA PRO A 326 4.23 11.74 -9.88
C PRO A 326 3.97 13.25 -10.00
N TYR A 327 4.09 13.81 -11.21
CA TYR A 327 3.92 15.25 -11.47
C TYR A 327 2.47 15.68 -11.69
N ASP A 328 1.54 14.73 -11.81
CA ASP A 328 0.15 15.00 -12.19
C ASP A 328 0.02 15.80 -13.51
N GLU A 329 0.88 15.49 -14.50
CA GLU A 329 0.88 16.10 -15.83
C GLU A 329 0.45 15.12 -16.93
N ASP A 330 0.02 15.65 -18.07
CA ASP A 330 -0.44 14.85 -19.23
C ASP A 330 0.67 14.02 -19.89
N LYS A 331 1.93 14.36 -19.59
CA LYS A 331 3.10 13.70 -20.16
C LYS A 331 3.97 13.17 -19.04
N PHE A 332 4.40 11.92 -19.20
CA PHE A 332 5.46 11.36 -18.37
C PHE A 332 6.80 11.96 -18.78
N THR A 333 7.58 12.38 -17.79
CA THR A 333 8.97 12.80 -17.98
C THR A 333 9.87 11.93 -17.09
N GLU A 334 11.02 11.50 -17.61
CA GLU A 334 12.00 10.70 -16.86
C GLU A 334 12.94 11.61 -16.05
N ARG A 335 12.40 12.70 -15.48
CA ARG A 335 13.15 13.70 -14.72
C ARG A 335 13.15 13.34 -13.24
N PHE A 336 14.16 13.80 -12.51
CA PHE A 336 14.17 13.73 -11.06
C PHE A 336 12.98 14.49 -10.48
N GLN A 337 12.16 13.80 -9.68
CA GLN A 337 11.07 14.44 -8.96
C GLN A 337 11.65 15.25 -7.81
N ARG A 338 11.82 16.55 -8.04
CA ARG A 338 12.36 17.47 -7.04
C ARG A 338 11.36 17.78 -5.93
N ALA A 339 10.07 17.79 -6.26
CA ALA A 339 9.00 17.91 -5.28
C ALA A 339 8.88 16.60 -4.50
N LYS A 340 9.24 16.61 -3.22
CA LYS A 340 9.14 15.43 -2.34
C LYS A 340 7.70 14.90 -2.20
N PHE A 341 6.70 15.75 -2.40
CA PHE A 341 5.28 15.41 -2.40
C PHE A 341 4.74 15.36 -3.85
N GLY A 342 4.29 14.19 -4.31
CA GLY A 342 3.73 14.00 -5.66
C GLY A 342 2.29 13.48 -5.65
N LEU A 343 1.76 13.13 -6.84
CA LEU A 343 0.37 12.70 -6.99
C LEU A 343 0.01 11.50 -6.09
N LEU A 344 0.88 10.48 -5.99
CA LEU A 344 0.60 9.34 -5.11
C LEU A 344 0.54 9.75 -3.63
N ASP A 345 1.37 10.71 -3.20
CA ASP A 345 1.34 11.25 -1.85
C ASP A 345 0.03 11.97 -1.56
N GLU A 346 -0.49 12.74 -2.53
CA GLU A 346 -1.80 13.39 -2.46
C GLU A 346 -2.93 12.37 -2.28
N LEU A 347 -2.95 11.32 -3.12
CA LEU A 347 -4.01 10.31 -3.06
C LEU A 347 -3.96 9.48 -1.78
N MET A 348 -2.77 9.07 -1.33
CA MET A 348 -2.60 8.31 -0.08
C MET A 348 -2.94 9.16 1.15
N ALA A 349 -2.66 10.47 1.13
CA ALA A 349 -2.97 11.39 2.23
C ALA A 349 -4.48 11.58 2.46
N GLU A 350 -5.35 11.17 1.53
CA GLU A 350 -6.79 11.13 1.77
C GLU A 350 -7.21 9.95 2.66
N ILE A 351 -6.42 8.87 2.69
CA ILE A 351 -6.81 7.59 3.28
C ILE A 351 -6.57 7.60 4.80
N PRO A 352 -7.59 7.33 5.64
CA PRO A 352 -7.42 7.20 7.08
C PRO A 352 -6.70 5.90 7.47
N GLY A 353 -5.95 5.98 8.56
CA GLY A 353 -5.45 4.80 9.28
C GLY A 353 -6.57 4.06 10.03
N GLN A 354 -6.20 3.31 11.05
CA GLN A 354 -7.13 2.42 11.77
C GLN A 354 -8.14 3.13 12.70
N ASP A 355 -8.02 4.44 12.91
CA ASP A 355 -9.05 5.27 13.58
C ASP A 355 -10.17 5.71 12.61
N ASN A 356 -10.11 5.26 11.35
CA ASN A 356 -11.01 5.61 10.26
C ASN A 356 -11.11 7.14 10.06
N TYR A 357 -12.14 7.59 9.34
CA TYR A 357 -12.31 9.02 9.02
C TYR A 357 -12.42 9.95 10.24
N PRO A 358 -13.05 9.57 11.36
CA PRO A 358 -13.12 10.44 12.53
C PRO A 358 -11.81 10.60 13.29
N GLY A 359 -10.75 9.86 12.93
CA GLY A 359 -9.41 10.06 13.47
C GLY A 359 -9.00 11.53 13.39
N GLU A 360 -8.20 11.98 14.36
CA GLU A 360 -7.59 13.31 14.36
C GLU A 360 -6.34 13.23 15.24
N LEU A 361 -5.20 12.99 14.63
CA LEU A 361 -3.92 12.81 15.33
C LEU A 361 -2.84 13.64 14.66
N TYR A 362 -1.89 14.10 15.46
CA TYR A 362 -0.78 14.92 15.02
C TYR A 362 0.50 14.35 15.63
N ASP A 363 1.58 14.32 14.86
CA ASP A 363 2.88 13.81 15.31
C ASP A 363 3.70 14.97 15.88
N ASP A 364 3.96 14.94 17.18
CA ASP A 364 4.74 15.90 17.94
C ASP A 364 5.91 15.25 18.69
N ALA A 365 6.32 14.05 18.25
CA ALA A 365 7.41 13.30 18.85
C ALA A 365 8.66 14.16 19.00
N PHE A 366 9.33 14.00 20.14
CA PHE A 366 10.55 14.76 20.48
C PHE A 366 10.37 16.28 20.58
N GLY A 367 9.13 16.76 20.71
CA GLY A 367 8.81 18.19 20.71
C GLY A 367 8.84 18.82 19.31
N LEU A 368 8.91 17.99 18.27
CA LEU A 368 9.00 18.42 16.88
C LEU A 368 7.67 18.17 16.19
N THR A 369 6.85 19.22 16.08
CA THR A 369 5.57 19.13 15.36
C THR A 369 5.80 18.87 13.87
N ALA A 370 5.13 17.86 13.33
CA ALA A 370 5.08 17.57 11.90
C ALA A 370 4.08 18.49 11.17
N TYR A 371 4.52 19.07 10.06
CA TYR A 371 3.77 19.93 9.16
C TYR A 371 3.63 19.29 7.79
N SER A 372 2.51 19.59 7.13
CA SER A 372 2.22 19.07 5.79
C SER A 372 3.14 19.66 4.73
N LEU A 373 3.36 18.90 3.66
CA LEU A 373 4.04 19.37 2.44
C LEU A 373 3.08 19.57 1.27
N ALA A 374 1.80 19.25 1.45
CA ALA A 374 0.81 19.48 0.41
C ALA A 374 0.76 20.98 0.07
N PRO A 375 0.76 21.38 -1.21
CA PRO A 375 0.89 22.79 -1.62
C PRO A 375 -0.09 23.75 -0.93
N GLU A 376 -1.33 23.31 -0.71
CA GLU A 376 -2.38 24.13 -0.08
C GLU A 376 -2.37 24.08 1.46
N LYS A 377 -1.46 23.32 2.07
CA LYS A 377 -1.44 23.03 3.52
C LYS A 377 -0.05 23.15 4.15
N GLN A 378 0.93 23.80 3.50
CA GLN A 378 2.35 23.76 3.88
C GLN A 378 2.67 24.18 5.34
N ASP A 379 1.83 25.02 5.96
CA ASP A 379 1.97 25.46 7.36
C ASP A 379 0.96 24.84 8.33
N GLN A 380 0.11 23.94 7.83
CA GLN A 380 -0.83 23.22 8.68
C GLN A 380 -0.15 22.02 9.33
N LYS A 381 -0.52 21.74 10.58
CA LYS A 381 -0.11 20.51 11.26
C LYS A 381 -0.53 19.31 10.42
N LEU A 382 0.38 18.37 10.26
CA LEU A 382 0.14 17.18 9.47
C LEU A 382 -0.86 16.26 10.19
N ARG A 383 -1.95 15.93 9.51
CA ARG A 383 -2.92 14.91 9.95
C ARG A 383 -2.26 13.54 9.92
N ALA A 384 -1.65 13.16 11.04
CA ALA A 384 -0.88 11.94 11.16
C ALA A 384 -1.77 10.69 11.21
N ASP A 385 -3.08 10.84 11.42
CA ASP A 385 -4.10 9.80 11.28
C ASP A 385 -4.45 9.44 9.82
N ARG A 386 -3.76 10.05 8.84
CA ARG A 386 -3.85 9.74 7.40
C ARG A 386 -2.53 9.18 6.89
N TYR A 387 -2.57 8.39 5.82
CA TYR A 387 -1.38 7.77 5.26
C TYR A 387 -0.44 8.78 4.60
N HIS A 388 0.78 8.90 5.11
CA HIS A 388 1.79 9.80 4.59
C HIS A 388 3.21 9.26 4.83
N ARG A 389 4.18 9.73 4.05
CA ARG A 389 5.59 9.35 4.18
C ARG A 389 6.53 10.55 4.30
N TRP A 390 6.15 11.71 3.78
CA TRP A 390 6.90 12.95 3.91
C TRP A 390 6.26 13.92 4.89
N PHE A 391 7.09 14.63 5.65
CA PHE A 391 6.66 15.68 6.56
C PHE A 391 7.76 16.72 6.77
N ARG A 392 7.40 17.92 7.21
CA ARG A 392 8.34 18.97 7.60
C ARG A 392 8.30 19.17 9.11
N VAL A 393 9.43 19.50 9.72
CA VAL A 393 9.50 20.01 11.10
C VAL A 393 10.10 21.42 11.10
N ALA A 394 9.90 22.19 12.17
CA ALA A 394 10.44 23.54 12.26
C ALA A 394 11.98 23.57 12.38
N GLU A 395 12.55 22.63 13.15
CA GLU A 395 13.98 22.57 13.42
C GLU A 395 14.70 21.67 12.40
N PRO A 396 15.71 22.20 11.67
CA PRO A 396 16.57 21.39 10.82
C PRO A 396 17.34 20.32 11.62
N ASP A 397 17.63 19.20 10.98
CA ASP A 397 18.52 18.18 11.55
C ASP A 397 20.01 18.58 11.45
N ALA A 398 20.89 17.69 11.90
CA ALA A 398 22.34 17.90 11.85
C ALA A 398 22.90 18.01 10.41
N MET A 399 22.14 17.58 9.41
CA MET A 399 22.47 17.71 7.99
C MET A 399 21.80 18.95 7.37
N GLY A 400 21.18 19.81 8.18
CA GLY A 400 20.52 21.05 7.73
C GLY A 400 19.16 20.85 7.08
N THR A 401 18.55 19.65 7.18
CA THR A 401 17.28 19.34 6.52
C THR A 401 16.11 19.39 7.48
N SER A 402 15.05 20.13 7.12
CA SER A 402 13.78 20.20 7.89
C SER A 402 12.70 19.23 7.38
N ILE A 403 12.83 18.76 6.14
CA ILE A 403 11.91 17.81 5.51
C ILE A 403 12.40 16.38 5.71
N ARG A 404 11.58 15.55 6.35
CA ARG A 404 11.90 14.19 6.75
C ARG A 404 11.05 13.18 6.00
N HIS A 405 11.61 11.98 5.84
CA HIS A 405 10.96 10.81 5.28
C HIS A 405 10.70 9.79 6.40
N ARG A 406 9.54 9.14 6.40
CA ARG A 406 9.24 8.04 7.32
C ARG A 406 9.95 6.75 6.88
N ALA A 407 10.24 5.86 7.82
CA ALA A 407 10.90 4.58 7.53
C ALA A 407 12.26 4.69 6.81
N PHE A 408 13.02 5.75 7.15
CA PHE A 408 14.37 5.99 6.68
C PHE A 408 14.46 6.15 5.15
N ALA A 409 14.66 5.05 4.42
CA ALA A 409 14.90 5.06 2.98
C ALA A 409 13.78 4.43 2.14
N ASP A 410 12.77 3.81 2.79
CA ASP A 410 11.73 3.05 2.11
C ASP A 410 10.83 3.94 1.26
N GLN A 411 11.01 3.95 -0.06
CA GLN A 411 10.27 4.86 -0.92
C GLN A 411 8.78 4.55 -1.00
N ASN A 412 8.33 3.35 -0.63
CA ASN A 412 6.99 2.88 -0.97
C ASN A 412 6.02 2.88 0.22
N LEU A 413 6.54 3.05 1.43
CA LEU A 413 5.79 2.89 2.67
C LEU A 413 5.10 4.18 3.12
N PHE A 414 3.80 4.09 3.35
CA PHE A 414 3.01 5.13 3.98
C PHE A 414 2.64 4.72 5.40
N MET A 415 2.60 5.69 6.33
CA MET A 415 2.29 5.42 7.73
C MET A 415 1.15 6.31 8.22
N ALA A 416 0.33 5.77 9.12
CA ALA A 416 -0.72 6.50 9.81
C ALA A 416 -0.73 6.16 11.31
N MET A 417 -0.82 7.17 12.16
CA MET A 417 -1.02 7.02 13.59
C MET A 417 -2.44 6.53 13.88
N ASN A 418 -2.62 5.83 15.01
CA ASN A 418 -3.92 5.43 15.50
C ASN A 418 -3.97 5.41 17.04
N THR A 419 -5.16 5.34 17.61
CA THR A 419 -5.38 5.23 19.06
C THR A 419 -5.89 3.86 19.49
N GLN A 420 -6.16 2.98 18.53
CA GLN A 420 -6.77 1.68 18.73
C GLN A 420 -6.11 0.87 19.88
N PRO A 421 -6.87 0.43 20.90
CA PRO A 421 -6.33 -0.36 22.01
C PRO A 421 -5.69 -1.67 21.57
N LYS A 422 -6.27 -2.29 20.53
CA LYS A 422 -5.76 -3.52 19.91
C LYS A 422 -4.54 -3.29 19.03
N VAL A 423 -4.14 -2.07 18.70
CA VAL A 423 -2.87 -1.84 17.99
C VAL A 423 -1.77 -1.65 19.01
N ARG A 424 -0.67 -2.38 18.82
CA ARG A 424 0.50 -2.32 19.69
C ARG A 424 1.39 -1.17 19.25
N GLY A 425 1.71 -0.31 20.21
CA GLY A 425 2.60 0.83 20.04
C GLY A 425 3.93 0.60 20.71
N MET A 426 4.83 1.55 20.53
CA MET A 426 6.09 1.61 21.27
C MET A 426 6.07 2.81 22.21
N THR A 427 6.67 2.61 23.38
CA THR A 427 6.88 3.67 24.36
C THR A 427 8.37 4.00 24.42
N LEU A 428 8.70 5.28 24.33
CA LEU A 428 10.06 5.77 24.49
C LEU A 428 10.11 6.76 25.65
N ASN A 429 10.96 6.46 26.63
CA ASN A 429 11.29 7.38 27.72
C ASN A 429 12.64 8.02 27.42
N ARG A 430 12.70 9.35 27.33
CA ARG A 430 13.96 10.09 27.18
C ARG A 430 14.07 11.14 28.26
N CYS A 431 15.15 11.07 29.02
CA CYS A 431 15.52 12.08 29.99
C CYS A 431 16.67 12.94 29.46
N LYS A 432 16.57 14.25 29.64
CA LYS A 432 17.65 15.21 29.34
C LYS A 432 17.97 16.01 30.60
N GLY A 433 19.23 16.38 30.80
CA GLY A 433 19.73 17.09 31.98
C GLY A 433 20.53 16.18 32.92
N GLU A 434 21.26 16.80 33.84
CA GLU A 434 21.98 16.13 34.93
C GLU A 434 21.14 16.19 36.21
N ASP A 435 21.21 15.13 37.01
CA ASP A 435 20.62 14.92 38.34
C ASP A 435 19.37 15.75 38.70
N GLU A 436 19.51 16.97 39.22
CA GLU A 436 18.42 17.81 39.75
C GLU A 436 17.56 18.48 38.66
N ASP A 437 18.07 18.67 37.45
CA ASP A 437 17.38 19.29 36.30
C ASP A 437 16.90 18.26 35.25
N LYS A 438 16.88 16.97 35.62
CA LYS A 438 16.55 15.87 34.72
C LYS A 438 15.06 15.89 34.33
N VAL A 439 14.77 16.38 33.13
CA VAL A 439 13.42 16.35 32.54
C VAL A 439 13.26 15.08 31.71
N CYS A 440 12.36 14.19 32.15
CA CYS A 440 11.98 12.97 31.44
C CYS A 440 10.67 13.18 30.67
N ASN A 441 10.70 12.92 29.37
CA ASN A 441 9.53 12.91 28.51
C ASN A 441 9.27 11.48 28.02
N THR A 442 7.99 11.13 27.95
CA THR A 442 7.51 9.84 27.47
C THR A 442 6.68 10.05 26.22
N TRP A 443 6.99 9.32 25.15
CA TRP A 443 6.18 9.27 23.94
C TRP A 443 5.65 7.86 23.76
N HIS A 444 4.34 7.75 23.56
CA HIS A 444 3.68 6.50 23.20
C HIS A 444 3.03 6.68 21.83
N GLN A 445 3.46 5.88 20.85
CA GLN A 445 2.95 5.98 19.49
C GLN A 445 2.54 4.62 18.95
N LYS A 446 1.43 4.59 18.22
CA LYS A 446 0.89 3.42 17.52
C LYS A 446 0.76 3.76 16.05
N TRP A 447 1.20 2.85 15.19
CA TRP A 447 1.29 3.08 13.75
C TRP A 447 0.71 1.90 12.99
N SER A 448 0.04 2.22 11.88
CA SER A 448 -0.28 1.28 10.80
C SER A 448 0.47 1.69 9.53
N TYR A 449 0.70 0.71 8.66
CA TYR A 449 1.59 0.79 7.51
C TYR A 449 0.83 0.43 6.25
N ALA A 450 1.05 1.14 5.14
CA ALA A 450 0.35 0.85 3.90
C ALA A 450 1.20 1.03 2.64
N ILE A 451 0.82 0.28 1.61
CA ILE A 451 1.25 0.45 0.21
C ILE A 451 0.00 0.47 -0.70
N PRO A 452 0.02 1.21 -1.82
CA PRO A 452 -1.06 1.14 -2.80
C PRO A 452 -1.05 -0.23 -3.50
N LEU A 453 -2.23 -0.69 -3.94
CA LEU A 453 -2.39 -1.93 -4.71
C LEU A 453 -2.83 -1.64 -6.14
N GLU A 454 -3.99 -1.02 -6.32
CA GLU A 454 -4.57 -0.77 -7.63
C GLU A 454 -5.54 0.41 -7.62
N ILE A 455 -5.68 1.08 -8.77
CA ILE A 455 -6.75 2.04 -9.03
C ILE A 455 -7.82 1.33 -9.85
N ILE A 456 -9.06 1.38 -9.38
CA ILE A 456 -10.24 0.77 -10.03
C ILE A 456 -11.22 1.88 -10.39
N TYR A 457 -11.61 1.97 -11.66
CA TYR A 457 -12.67 2.89 -12.08
C TYR A 457 -14.03 2.22 -11.92
N LEU A 458 -14.79 2.61 -10.90
CA LEU A 458 -16.19 2.23 -10.80
C LEU A 458 -16.97 2.89 -11.94
N THR A 459 -17.93 2.18 -12.50
CA THR A 459 -18.69 2.64 -13.67
C THR A 459 -20.19 2.64 -13.40
N PRO A 460 -21.00 3.33 -14.23
CA PRO A 460 -22.46 3.31 -14.11
C PRO A 460 -23.08 1.92 -14.17
N LEU A 461 -22.38 0.93 -14.74
CA LEU A 461 -22.89 -0.43 -14.89
C LEU A 461 -23.30 -1.04 -13.54
N SER A 462 -22.59 -0.70 -12.46
CA SER A 462 -22.86 -1.25 -11.13
C SER A 462 -24.27 -0.91 -10.59
N LYS A 463 -24.89 0.18 -11.07
CA LYS A 463 -26.29 0.54 -10.75
C LYS A 463 -27.26 0.39 -11.91
N TRP A 464 -26.77 0.30 -13.15
CA TRP A 464 -27.63 0.22 -14.32
C TRP A 464 -28.46 -1.08 -14.35
N ASN A 465 -29.78 -0.93 -14.38
CA ASN A 465 -30.74 -2.03 -14.32
C ASN A 465 -31.91 -1.80 -15.30
N PRO A 466 -31.65 -1.85 -16.61
CA PRO A 466 -32.64 -1.49 -17.65
C PRO A 466 -33.84 -2.45 -17.69
N TYR A 467 -33.70 -3.65 -17.14
CA TYR A 467 -34.76 -4.66 -17.10
C TYR A 467 -35.52 -4.73 -15.77
N ASP A 468 -35.25 -3.82 -14.83
CA ASP A 468 -35.85 -3.82 -13.49
C ASP A 468 -35.72 -5.19 -12.76
N ILE A 469 -34.54 -5.80 -12.84
CA ILE A 469 -34.22 -7.06 -12.16
C ILE A 469 -34.11 -6.81 -10.66
N GLU A 470 -34.82 -7.61 -9.86
CA GLU A 470 -34.83 -7.47 -8.41
C GLU A 470 -33.49 -7.89 -7.77
N PHE A 471 -32.96 -7.06 -6.87
CA PHE A 471 -31.89 -7.46 -5.95
C PHE A 471 -32.45 -8.09 -4.70
N LYS A 472 -32.05 -9.32 -4.41
CA LYS A 472 -32.55 -10.08 -3.27
C LYS A 472 -31.62 -10.07 -2.05
N GLY A 473 -30.52 -9.31 -2.11
CA GLY A 473 -29.59 -9.10 -1.01
C GLY A 473 -28.37 -10.03 -1.02
N LYS A 474 -27.79 -10.24 0.17
CA LYS A 474 -26.57 -11.03 0.36
C LYS A 474 -26.84 -12.53 0.21
N ASP A 475 -26.10 -13.19 -0.66
CA ASP A 475 -26.17 -14.64 -0.90
C ASP A 475 -26.04 -15.43 0.41
N GLY A 476 -26.74 -16.57 0.50
CA GLY A 476 -26.78 -17.40 1.70
C GLY A 476 -27.74 -16.91 2.80
N LYS A 477 -28.43 -15.78 2.61
CA LYS A 477 -29.37 -15.21 3.60
C LYS A 477 -30.79 -15.07 3.06
N GLY A 478 -31.76 -15.64 3.78
CA GLY A 478 -33.20 -15.37 3.62
C GLY A 478 -33.67 -15.35 2.16
N TYR A 479 -34.18 -14.20 1.72
CA TYR A 479 -34.78 -14.00 0.40
C TYR A 479 -33.78 -14.18 -0.77
N ALA A 480 -32.49 -13.96 -0.55
CA ALA A 480 -31.44 -14.11 -1.56
C ALA A 480 -31.30 -15.55 -2.08
N ASN A 481 -31.67 -16.55 -1.26
CA ASN A 481 -31.60 -17.96 -1.63
C ASN A 481 -32.65 -18.33 -2.71
N THR A 482 -33.68 -17.50 -2.89
CA THR A 482 -34.70 -17.72 -3.93
C THR A 482 -34.16 -17.54 -5.35
N VAL A 483 -33.01 -16.88 -5.51
CA VAL A 483 -32.35 -16.67 -6.82
C VAL A 483 -32.00 -18.00 -7.49
N THR A 484 -31.52 -18.98 -6.71
CA THR A 484 -31.08 -20.31 -7.18
C THR A 484 -31.98 -21.45 -6.71
N ALA A 485 -33.10 -21.14 -6.05
CA ALA A 485 -34.04 -22.15 -5.58
C ALA A 485 -34.62 -22.97 -6.74
N ASN A 486 -35.08 -24.18 -6.42
CA ASN A 486 -35.72 -25.10 -7.38
C ASN A 486 -34.81 -25.47 -8.57
N GLY A 487 -33.50 -25.55 -8.36
CA GLY A 487 -32.53 -25.97 -9.38
C GLY A 487 -32.17 -24.89 -10.41
N ARG A 488 -32.55 -23.62 -10.17
CA ARG A 488 -32.16 -22.49 -11.02
C ARG A 488 -30.65 -22.28 -11.01
N ASN A 489 -30.04 -22.30 -12.19
CA ASN A 489 -28.59 -22.26 -12.38
C ASN A 489 -28.14 -21.20 -13.41
N GLY A 490 -29.08 -20.39 -13.90
CA GLY A 490 -28.84 -19.32 -14.88
C GLY A 490 -28.83 -19.79 -16.33
N ASP A 491 -29.39 -20.97 -16.63
CA ASP A 491 -29.52 -21.46 -18.01
C ASP A 491 -30.38 -20.53 -18.87
N LEU A 492 -30.30 -20.69 -20.19
CA LEU A 492 -31.06 -19.89 -21.16
C LEU A 492 -32.48 -20.43 -21.40
N ILE A 493 -33.05 -21.10 -20.40
CA ILE A 493 -34.45 -21.53 -20.37
C ILE A 493 -35.13 -20.97 -19.12
N LYS A 494 -36.38 -20.55 -19.25
CA LYS A 494 -37.11 -19.74 -18.25
C LYS A 494 -37.18 -20.43 -16.87
N GLU A 495 -37.29 -21.75 -16.85
CA GLU A 495 -37.40 -22.57 -15.65
C GLU A 495 -36.10 -22.64 -14.86
N LYS A 496 -34.95 -22.56 -15.55
CA LYS A 496 -33.61 -22.62 -14.95
C LYS A 496 -32.89 -21.27 -14.86
N ALA A 497 -33.42 -20.23 -15.48
CA ALA A 497 -32.96 -18.85 -15.32
C ALA A 497 -32.93 -18.47 -13.83
N PHE A 498 -32.03 -17.58 -13.41
CA PHE A 498 -32.03 -17.07 -12.04
C PHE A 498 -33.29 -16.26 -11.76
N ASN A 499 -33.82 -16.35 -10.54
CA ASN A 499 -35.00 -15.56 -10.14
C ASN A 499 -34.57 -14.24 -9.49
N GLY A 500 -34.31 -13.21 -10.29
CA GLY A 500 -33.64 -11.99 -9.84
C GLY A 500 -32.12 -12.17 -9.67
N THR A 501 -31.50 -11.29 -8.90
CA THR A 501 -30.05 -11.28 -8.63
C THR A 501 -29.74 -11.17 -7.14
N ASN A 502 -28.56 -11.65 -6.71
CA ASN A 502 -28.04 -11.50 -5.35
C ASN A 502 -26.53 -11.19 -5.38
N SER A 503 -25.90 -11.04 -4.22
CA SER A 503 -24.48 -10.63 -4.12
C SER A 503 -23.46 -11.58 -4.77
N ARG A 504 -23.79 -12.85 -5.07
CA ARG A 504 -22.92 -13.83 -5.77
C ARG A 504 -23.41 -14.25 -7.17
N LYS A 505 -24.58 -13.74 -7.57
CA LYS A 505 -25.21 -13.92 -8.88
C LYS A 505 -25.60 -12.56 -9.43
N PHE A 506 -24.63 -11.66 -9.49
CA PHE A 506 -24.76 -10.26 -9.87
C PHE A 506 -24.74 -10.08 -11.40
N TYR A 507 -25.89 -10.35 -12.02
CA TYR A 507 -26.11 -10.26 -13.46
C TYR A 507 -27.27 -9.31 -13.74
N ARG A 508 -26.96 -8.15 -14.33
CA ARG A 508 -27.96 -7.12 -14.71
C ARG A 508 -27.69 -6.47 -16.05
N THR A 509 -26.42 -6.44 -16.47
CA THR A 509 -26.01 -5.77 -17.69
C THR A 509 -26.59 -6.52 -18.90
N PRO A 510 -27.33 -5.86 -19.82
CA PRO A 510 -27.79 -6.49 -21.06
C PRO A 510 -26.65 -7.17 -21.81
N MET A 511 -26.89 -8.37 -22.35
CA MET A 511 -25.88 -9.08 -23.12
C MET A 511 -25.46 -8.27 -24.36
N GLU A 512 -26.42 -7.59 -24.97
CA GLU A 512 -26.28 -6.76 -26.17
C GLU A 512 -25.44 -5.50 -25.93
N PHE A 513 -25.20 -5.11 -24.67
CA PHE A 513 -24.24 -4.04 -24.36
C PHE A 513 -22.82 -4.41 -24.82
N PHE A 514 -22.48 -5.69 -24.72
CA PHE A 514 -21.20 -6.24 -25.15
C PHE A 514 -21.31 -6.89 -26.53
N ALA A 515 -20.18 -6.97 -27.24
CA ALA A 515 -20.04 -7.58 -28.56
C ALA A 515 -19.29 -8.92 -28.53
N GLY A 516 -18.89 -9.41 -27.35
CA GLY A 516 -18.08 -10.64 -27.24
C GLY A 516 -18.07 -11.27 -25.86
N ASN A 517 -17.22 -12.30 -25.72
CA ASN A 517 -17.05 -13.07 -24.49
C ASN A 517 -16.15 -12.36 -23.46
N GLU A 518 -16.09 -12.89 -22.24
CA GLU A 518 -15.11 -12.45 -21.24
C GLU A 518 -13.67 -12.56 -21.79
N VAL A 519 -12.82 -11.62 -21.40
CA VAL A 519 -11.45 -11.47 -21.91
C VAL A 519 -10.46 -12.16 -20.98
N GLU A 520 -9.53 -12.96 -21.55
CA GLU A 520 -8.45 -13.65 -20.82
C GLU A 520 -8.92 -14.60 -19.68
N ALA A 521 -9.94 -15.44 -19.92
CA ALA A 521 -10.49 -16.36 -18.93
C ALA A 521 -9.42 -17.17 -18.16
N ASP A 522 -9.52 -17.18 -16.82
CA ASP A 522 -8.66 -17.91 -15.90
C ASP A 522 -9.43 -18.97 -15.09
N ALA A 523 -8.76 -20.01 -14.61
CA ALA A 523 -9.37 -21.05 -13.79
C ALA A 523 -9.95 -20.53 -12.45
N ALA A 524 -9.46 -19.39 -11.96
CA ALA A 524 -10.01 -18.72 -10.78
C ALA A 524 -11.25 -17.86 -11.10
N ASP A 525 -11.51 -17.54 -12.38
CA ASP A 525 -12.66 -16.73 -12.76
C ASP A 525 -13.96 -17.52 -12.56
N THR A 526 -14.91 -16.98 -11.79
CA THR A 526 -16.19 -17.67 -11.51
C THR A 526 -17.34 -17.21 -12.42
N THR A 527 -17.06 -16.31 -13.36
CA THR A 527 -18.07 -15.64 -14.18
C THR A 527 -18.54 -16.57 -15.31
N LYS A 528 -19.86 -16.74 -15.44
CA LYS A 528 -20.45 -17.34 -16.65
C LYS A 528 -20.57 -16.28 -17.74
N ASN A 529 -20.32 -16.67 -18.99
CA ASN A 529 -20.30 -15.74 -20.12
C ASN A 529 -21.62 -14.96 -20.29
N SER A 530 -22.76 -15.64 -20.24
CA SER A 530 -24.11 -15.05 -20.23
C SER A 530 -25.05 -15.97 -19.48
N VAL A 531 -26.08 -15.42 -18.84
CA VAL A 531 -27.07 -16.19 -18.07
C VAL A 531 -28.49 -15.67 -18.30
N GLY A 532 -29.47 -16.54 -18.16
CA GLY A 532 -30.88 -16.15 -18.07
C GLY A 532 -31.21 -15.64 -16.67
N VAL A 533 -31.87 -14.49 -16.58
CA VAL A 533 -32.34 -13.88 -15.31
C VAL A 533 -33.79 -13.44 -15.49
N LEU A 534 -34.65 -13.78 -14.53
CA LEU A 534 -36.03 -13.30 -14.50
C LEU A 534 -36.08 -11.88 -13.92
N ASP A 535 -36.74 -10.98 -14.63
CA ASP A 535 -37.11 -9.67 -14.10
C ASP A 535 -38.30 -9.77 -13.12
N LYS A 536 -38.72 -8.63 -12.52
CA LYS A 536 -39.85 -8.61 -11.59
C LYS A 536 -41.18 -9.07 -12.19
N LYS A 537 -41.34 -9.03 -13.52
CA LYS A 537 -42.53 -9.51 -14.22
C LYS A 537 -42.44 -11.00 -14.53
N GLY A 538 -41.29 -11.63 -14.27
CA GLY A 538 -41.01 -13.02 -14.58
C GLY A 538 -40.63 -13.25 -16.04
N ASP A 539 -40.27 -12.21 -16.78
CA ASP A 539 -39.74 -12.35 -18.13
C ASP A 539 -38.26 -12.67 -18.07
N MET A 540 -37.81 -13.61 -18.91
CA MET A 540 -36.41 -13.98 -18.98
C MET A 540 -35.63 -12.95 -19.79
N ARG A 541 -34.55 -12.46 -19.20
CA ARG A 541 -33.58 -11.53 -19.79
C ARG A 541 -32.23 -12.23 -19.88
N ILE A 542 -31.49 -11.96 -20.94
CA ILE A 542 -30.14 -12.50 -21.11
C ILE A 542 -29.17 -11.42 -20.64
N CYS A 543 -28.46 -11.71 -19.56
CA CYS A 543 -27.58 -10.75 -18.91
C CYS A 543 -26.14 -11.25 -18.85
N LYS A 544 -25.21 -10.30 -18.86
CA LYS A 544 -23.83 -10.49 -18.47
C LYS A 544 -23.61 -10.02 -17.04
N ALA A 545 -22.53 -10.50 -16.44
CA ALA A 545 -22.17 -10.15 -15.08
C ALA A 545 -21.88 -8.65 -14.96
N THR A 546 -22.17 -8.04 -13.82
CA THR A 546 -22.20 -6.57 -13.66
C THR A 546 -21.08 -6.04 -12.75
N GLY A 547 -20.46 -6.91 -11.97
CA GLY A 547 -19.40 -6.55 -11.05
C GLY A 547 -18.09 -6.15 -11.74
N THR A 548 -17.12 -5.79 -10.90
CA THR A 548 -15.79 -5.34 -11.31
C THR A 548 -15.05 -6.43 -12.09
N ARG A 549 -14.32 -6.00 -13.13
CA ARG A 549 -13.46 -6.83 -13.99
C ARG A 549 -12.08 -6.21 -14.13
N ILE A 550 -11.12 -6.97 -14.64
CA ILE A 550 -9.85 -6.39 -15.11
C ILE A 550 -10.07 -5.70 -16.45
N PHE A 551 -10.73 -6.40 -17.38
CA PHE A 551 -11.14 -5.88 -18.67
C PHE A 551 -12.63 -6.11 -18.88
N PHE A 552 -13.31 -5.13 -19.46
CA PHE A 552 -14.63 -5.36 -20.01
C PHE A 552 -14.55 -6.29 -21.23
N PRO A 553 -15.55 -7.16 -21.45
CA PRO A 553 -15.79 -7.74 -22.76
C PRO A 553 -15.84 -6.63 -23.82
N PRO A 554 -15.54 -6.91 -25.11
CA PRO A 554 -15.60 -5.90 -26.16
C PRO A 554 -16.93 -5.13 -26.13
N ILE A 555 -16.90 -3.80 -26.11
CA ILE A 555 -18.09 -2.95 -26.01
C ILE A 555 -18.38 -2.34 -27.39
N GLY A 556 -19.27 -2.97 -28.17
CA GLY A 556 -19.57 -2.51 -29.53
C GLY A 556 -18.30 -2.21 -30.34
N ASP A 557 -18.24 -1.04 -30.96
CA ASP A 557 -17.08 -0.57 -31.74
C ASP A 557 -15.95 0.03 -30.88
N LEU A 558 -16.12 0.13 -29.57
CA LEU A 558 -15.11 0.69 -28.66
C LEU A 558 -13.97 -0.28 -28.37
N GLY A 559 -14.20 -1.58 -28.58
CA GLY A 559 -13.24 -2.64 -28.28
C GLY A 559 -13.15 -2.95 -26.79
N ILE A 560 -11.98 -3.42 -26.36
CA ILE A 560 -11.70 -3.85 -24.98
C ILE A 560 -11.25 -2.64 -24.16
N LEU A 561 -11.85 -2.45 -22.98
CA LEU A 561 -11.48 -1.39 -22.04
C LEU A 561 -11.02 -2.00 -20.72
N ARG A 562 -9.94 -1.45 -20.14
CA ARG A 562 -9.40 -1.86 -18.83
C ARG A 562 -10.09 -1.08 -17.72
N GLN A 563 -10.53 -1.78 -16.69
CA GLN A 563 -11.14 -1.18 -15.50
C GLN A 563 -10.18 -1.11 -14.30
N ARG A 564 -9.30 -2.11 -14.15
CA ARG A 564 -8.35 -2.23 -13.04
C ARG A 564 -6.92 -1.95 -13.47
N TYR A 565 -6.26 -1.04 -12.74
CA TYR A 565 -4.90 -0.58 -12.99
C TYR A 565 -4.03 -0.87 -11.76
N PRO A 566 -3.35 -2.03 -11.72
CA PRO A 566 -2.45 -2.37 -10.62
C PRO A 566 -1.26 -1.42 -10.58
N ILE A 567 -1.05 -0.76 -9.44
CA ILE A 567 0.02 0.22 -9.22
C ILE A 567 0.94 -0.14 -8.05
N MET A 568 0.82 -1.36 -7.52
CA MET A 568 1.59 -1.81 -6.38
C MET A 568 3.10 -1.71 -6.61
N PRO A 569 3.85 -1.28 -5.59
CA PRO A 569 5.30 -1.35 -5.62
C PRO A 569 5.77 -2.80 -5.47
N ILE A 570 6.92 -3.12 -6.07
CA ILE A 570 7.56 -4.43 -5.92
C ILE A 570 8.74 -4.29 -4.96
N HIS A 571 8.80 -5.14 -3.93
CA HIS A 571 9.82 -5.06 -2.87
C HIS A 571 11.23 -4.93 -3.46
N GLY A 572 11.57 -5.81 -4.43
CA GLY A 572 12.88 -5.82 -5.07
C GLY A 572 13.30 -4.52 -5.76
N GLU A 573 12.37 -3.65 -6.16
CA GLU A 573 12.68 -2.36 -6.83
C GLU A 573 13.50 -1.42 -5.97
N GLY A 574 13.41 -1.52 -4.64
CA GLY A 574 14.23 -0.74 -3.71
C GLY A 574 15.70 -1.18 -3.66
N SER A 575 16.03 -2.39 -4.11
CA SER A 575 17.38 -2.95 -4.01
C SER A 575 18.35 -2.31 -5.01
N ALA A 576 19.63 -2.23 -4.64
CA ALA A 576 20.68 -1.74 -5.52
C ALA A 576 20.77 -2.54 -6.84
N VAL A 577 20.60 -3.86 -6.77
CA VAL A 577 20.63 -4.75 -7.94
C VAL A 577 19.51 -4.43 -8.92
N TRP A 578 18.29 -4.20 -8.42
CA TRP A 578 17.16 -3.88 -9.29
C TRP A 578 17.29 -2.49 -9.92
N LYS A 579 17.84 -1.52 -9.18
CA LYS A 579 18.15 -0.17 -9.70
C LYS A 579 19.14 -0.25 -10.87
N GLU A 580 20.24 -0.97 -10.72
CA GLU A 580 21.21 -1.20 -11.80
C GLU A 580 20.60 -1.99 -12.97
N LEU A 581 19.77 -3.01 -12.69
CA LEU A 581 19.09 -3.78 -13.74
C LEU A 581 18.11 -2.92 -14.53
N ASN A 582 17.34 -2.05 -13.87
CA ASN A 582 16.43 -1.12 -14.53
C ASN A 582 17.19 -0.08 -15.35
N ALA A 583 18.33 0.42 -14.86
CA ALA A 583 19.19 1.32 -15.62
C ALA A 583 19.72 0.64 -16.89
N LEU A 584 20.24 -0.59 -16.77
CA LEU A 584 20.70 -1.39 -17.90
C LEU A 584 19.57 -1.69 -18.90
N LYS A 585 18.38 -2.02 -18.41
CA LYS A 585 17.18 -2.20 -19.24
C LYS A 585 16.90 -0.94 -20.07
N ASP A 586 16.89 0.23 -19.44
CA ASP A 586 16.65 1.50 -20.13
C ASP A 586 17.78 1.85 -21.10
N MET A 587 19.03 1.50 -20.80
CA MET A 587 20.15 1.64 -21.75
C MET A 587 19.96 0.80 -23.02
N VAL A 588 19.51 -0.45 -22.87
CA VAL A 588 19.34 -1.37 -24.01
C VAL A 588 18.07 -1.02 -24.80
N LEU A 589 16.93 -0.89 -24.12
CA LEU A 589 15.62 -0.68 -24.76
C LEU A 589 15.44 0.74 -25.29
N LYS A 590 16.08 1.74 -24.66
CA LYS A 590 16.07 3.15 -25.10
C LYS A 590 17.47 3.58 -25.57
N SER A 591 18.21 2.70 -26.23
CA SER A 591 19.59 2.95 -26.70
C SER A 591 19.75 4.17 -27.61
N LYS A 592 18.70 4.56 -28.35
CA LYS A 592 18.68 5.81 -29.12
C LYS A 592 18.70 7.08 -28.27
N THR A 593 18.34 7.00 -26.99
CA THR A 593 18.33 8.14 -26.07
C THR A 593 19.49 8.03 -25.08
N ASN A 594 19.73 6.81 -24.57
CA ASN A 594 20.70 6.51 -23.53
C ASN A 594 22.06 5.98 -24.06
N GLY A 595 22.28 6.06 -25.37
CA GLY A 595 23.47 5.53 -26.03
C GLY A 595 24.79 6.14 -25.54
N TYR A 596 24.74 7.38 -25.05
CA TYR A 596 25.87 8.10 -24.46
C TYR A 596 26.52 7.39 -23.25
N ILE A 597 25.82 6.45 -22.61
CA ILE A 597 26.34 5.70 -21.45
C ILE A 597 27.28 4.56 -21.90
N PHE A 598 27.14 4.06 -23.13
CA PHE A 598 28.00 2.98 -23.62
C PHE A 598 29.45 3.44 -23.82
N ARG A 599 30.40 2.68 -23.28
CA ARG A 599 31.84 2.92 -23.52
C ARG A 599 32.26 2.58 -24.96
N GLU A 600 31.60 1.60 -25.56
CA GLU A 600 31.80 1.16 -26.93
C GLU A 600 30.44 1.00 -27.61
N PRO A 601 30.30 1.38 -28.90
CA PRO A 601 29.04 1.24 -29.61
C PRO A 601 28.65 -0.23 -29.74
N LEU A 602 27.35 -0.53 -29.62
CA LEU A 602 26.83 -1.85 -29.94
C LEU A 602 27.07 -2.13 -31.44
N GLN A 603 27.52 -3.33 -31.80
CA GLN A 603 27.95 -3.73 -33.17
C GLN A 603 26.92 -3.46 -34.28
N SER A 604 25.66 -3.19 -33.95
CA SER A 604 24.58 -2.81 -34.87
C SER A 604 23.67 -1.70 -34.32
N GLY A 605 24.14 -0.90 -33.35
CA GLY A 605 23.35 0.12 -32.65
C GLY A 605 23.61 1.55 -33.10
N PRO A 606 22.72 2.51 -32.75
CA PRO A 606 22.96 3.93 -32.98
C PRO A 606 24.29 4.35 -32.32
N ALA A 607 25.01 5.29 -32.97
CA ALA A 607 26.20 5.92 -32.39
C ALA A 607 25.89 6.45 -30.98
N PRO A 608 26.91 6.61 -30.10
CA PRO A 608 26.69 7.24 -28.80
C PRO A 608 25.94 8.54 -29.03
N THR A 609 24.75 8.68 -28.45
CA THR A 609 24.08 9.97 -28.45
C THR A 609 24.96 10.96 -27.69
N GLU A 610 24.90 12.24 -28.04
CA GLU A 610 25.50 13.23 -27.15
C GLU A 610 24.83 13.12 -25.77
N PRO A 611 25.59 13.22 -24.67
CA PRO A 611 25.00 13.26 -23.34
C PRO A 611 23.90 14.32 -23.29
N PRO A 612 22.77 14.07 -22.59
CA PRO A 612 21.73 15.07 -22.47
C PRO A 612 22.31 16.35 -21.84
N ASN A 613 21.78 17.51 -22.27
CA ASN A 613 22.12 18.78 -21.65
C ASN A 613 21.82 18.69 -20.15
N LYS A 614 22.86 18.91 -19.34
CA LYS A 614 22.78 18.77 -17.89
C LYS A 614 22.10 19.97 -17.25
N ASP A 615 21.47 19.73 -16.12
CA ASP A 615 21.01 20.80 -15.24
C ASP A 615 22.22 21.61 -14.76
N THR A 616 22.07 22.94 -14.66
CA THR A 616 23.14 23.82 -14.19
C THR A 616 22.89 24.17 -12.74
N ARG A 617 23.76 23.66 -11.84
CA ARG A 617 23.77 24.06 -10.43
C ARG A 617 24.42 25.44 -10.32
N LEU A 618 23.71 26.37 -9.70
CA LEU A 618 24.20 27.71 -9.43
C LEU A 618 24.23 27.92 -7.92
N GLN A 619 25.27 28.59 -7.43
CA GLN A 619 25.39 29.00 -6.05
C GLN A 619 25.18 30.51 -5.93
N VAL A 620 24.34 30.90 -4.99
CA VAL A 620 24.22 32.27 -4.50
C VAL A 620 25.45 32.57 -3.66
N GLN A 621 26.12 33.69 -3.96
CA GLN A 621 27.33 34.08 -3.26
C GLN A 621 27.07 34.38 -1.77
N LEU A 622 28.11 34.30 -0.96
CA LEU A 622 28.03 34.43 0.50
C LEU A 622 27.23 35.65 0.96
N SER A 623 26.26 35.43 1.85
CA SER A 623 25.44 36.46 2.48
C SER A 623 26.32 37.48 3.20
N THR A 624 25.97 38.75 3.09
CA THR A 624 26.69 39.86 3.75
C THR A 624 25.88 40.53 4.85
N SER A 625 24.74 39.95 5.24
CA SER A 625 23.98 40.40 6.40
C SER A 625 24.82 40.30 7.66
N LYS A 626 24.67 41.29 8.54
CA LYS A 626 25.26 41.28 9.89
C LYS A 626 24.38 40.58 10.92
N VAL A 627 23.15 40.23 10.53
CA VAL A 627 22.12 39.64 11.41
C VAL A 627 22.23 38.13 11.43
N LEU A 628 22.62 37.52 10.31
CA LEU A 628 22.76 36.07 10.16
C LEU A 628 24.23 35.68 10.01
N VAL A 629 24.53 34.42 10.33
CA VAL A 629 25.84 33.82 10.06
C VAL A 629 26.05 33.78 8.54
N PRO A 630 27.23 34.12 8.00
CA PRO A 630 27.49 34.04 6.58
C PRO A 630 27.20 32.64 6.01
N HIS A 631 26.34 32.57 5.01
CA HIS A 631 25.91 31.33 4.38
C HIS A 631 25.64 31.54 2.88
N THR A 632 25.43 30.45 2.15
CA THR A 632 25.13 30.44 0.71
C THR A 632 23.92 29.56 0.46
N HIS A 633 23.17 29.87 -0.60
CA HIS A 633 22.15 28.97 -1.11
C HIS A 633 22.53 28.45 -2.49
N GLU A 634 21.86 27.39 -2.90
CA GLU A 634 22.00 26.81 -4.22
C GLU A 634 20.65 26.80 -4.94
N ILE A 635 20.71 26.95 -6.24
CA ILE A 635 19.57 26.79 -7.15
C ILE A 635 20.00 25.87 -8.28
N LEU A 636 19.05 25.13 -8.84
CA LEU A 636 19.32 24.20 -9.92
C LEU A 636 18.41 24.54 -11.09
N LEU A 637 18.98 25.00 -12.21
CA LEU A 637 18.25 25.27 -13.44
C LEU A 637 18.28 24.03 -14.33
N THR A 638 17.13 23.59 -14.83
CA THR A 638 17.07 22.57 -15.88
C THR A 638 17.74 23.07 -17.17
N SER A 639 18.16 22.16 -18.04
CA SER A 639 18.74 22.55 -19.34
C SER A 639 17.80 23.41 -20.21
N ASP A 640 16.49 23.17 -20.13
CA ASP A 640 15.47 24.00 -20.77
C ASP A 640 15.41 25.41 -20.16
N GLU A 641 15.43 25.52 -18.82
CA GLU A 641 15.47 26.81 -18.11
C GLU A 641 16.76 27.58 -18.37
N VAL A 642 17.90 26.89 -18.48
CA VAL A 642 19.18 27.47 -18.88
C VAL A 642 19.07 28.06 -20.28
N SER A 643 18.47 27.34 -21.22
CA SER A 643 18.27 27.78 -22.59
C SER A 643 17.32 28.97 -22.66
N PHE A 644 16.19 28.91 -21.94
CA PHE A 644 15.22 29.99 -21.83
C PHE A 644 15.84 31.25 -21.20
N ALA A 645 16.57 31.11 -20.10
CA ALA A 645 17.26 32.22 -19.45
C ALA A 645 18.30 32.86 -20.39
N LYS A 646 19.10 32.04 -21.09
CA LYS A 646 20.09 32.53 -22.09
C LYS A 646 19.45 33.24 -23.28
N ALA A 647 18.23 32.84 -23.66
CA ALA A 647 17.43 33.54 -24.66
C ALA A 647 16.89 34.90 -24.18
N GLY A 648 17.05 35.22 -22.89
CA GLY A 648 16.58 36.47 -22.27
C GLY A 648 15.35 36.29 -21.38
N GLY A 649 14.89 35.05 -21.19
CA GLY A 649 13.81 34.69 -20.28
C GLY A 649 14.19 34.87 -18.81
N LEU A 650 13.15 34.89 -17.97
CA LEU A 650 13.25 35.02 -16.51
C LEU A 650 12.72 33.74 -15.87
N VAL A 651 13.55 33.04 -15.11
CA VAL A 651 13.21 31.76 -14.46
C VAL A 651 12.97 31.99 -12.98
N ASN A 652 11.82 31.59 -12.46
CA ASN A 652 11.53 31.66 -11.02
C ASN A 652 11.95 30.35 -10.35
N VAL A 653 12.73 30.45 -9.27
CA VAL A 653 13.25 29.31 -8.53
C VAL A 653 13.17 29.55 -7.04
N ILE A 654 13.10 28.45 -6.29
CA ILE A 654 13.29 28.44 -4.84
C ILE A 654 14.68 27.89 -4.55
N SER A 655 15.41 28.56 -3.68
CA SER A 655 16.76 28.14 -3.29
C SER A 655 16.75 26.97 -2.30
N SER A 656 17.89 26.30 -2.16
CA SER A 656 18.11 25.35 -1.06
C SER A 656 17.93 26.03 0.30
N THR A 657 17.53 25.26 1.31
CA THR A 657 17.54 25.74 2.70
C THR A 657 18.98 25.94 3.16
N ALA A 658 19.31 27.14 3.65
CA ALA A 658 20.57 27.40 4.35
C ALA A 658 20.31 28.40 5.48
N SER A 659 21.00 28.23 6.62
CA SER A 659 20.77 29.03 7.81
C SER A 659 19.26 29.16 8.18
N ALA A 660 18.54 28.03 8.09
CA ALA A 660 17.12 27.88 8.42
C ALA A 660 16.12 28.71 7.57
N HIS A 661 16.49 29.15 6.38
CA HIS A 661 15.55 29.79 5.45
C HIS A 661 15.86 29.50 3.97
N GLU A 662 14.96 29.93 3.10
CA GLU A 662 14.99 29.80 1.64
C GLU A 662 14.59 31.12 1.00
N HIS A 663 14.89 31.27 -0.28
CA HIS A 663 14.54 32.44 -1.07
C HIS A 663 13.72 32.06 -2.29
N SER A 664 12.72 32.90 -2.60
CA SER A 664 12.02 32.85 -3.88
C SER A 664 12.62 33.92 -4.80
N MET A 665 13.30 33.48 -5.86
CA MET A 665 14.08 34.37 -6.71
C MET A 665 13.80 34.18 -8.20
N ALA A 666 13.87 35.29 -8.93
CA ALA A 666 13.80 35.31 -10.38
C ALA A 666 15.21 35.49 -10.96
N VAL A 667 15.64 34.56 -11.80
CA VAL A 667 17.00 34.45 -12.33
C VAL A 667 16.99 34.66 -13.84
N LYS A 668 17.98 35.40 -14.35
CA LYS A 668 18.16 35.63 -15.79
C LYS A 668 19.61 35.49 -16.21
N TRP A 669 19.83 35.32 -17.51
CA TRP A 669 21.16 35.41 -18.10
C TRP A 669 21.51 36.86 -18.45
N SER A 670 22.63 37.37 -17.95
CA SER A 670 23.18 38.66 -18.36
C SER A 670 24.09 38.50 -19.56
N LYS A 671 23.69 39.02 -20.73
CA LYS A 671 24.50 38.99 -21.96
C LYS A 671 25.79 39.82 -21.85
N SER A 672 25.77 40.93 -21.10
CA SER A 672 26.94 41.82 -20.97
C SER A 672 28.07 41.20 -20.16
N ASN A 673 27.73 40.43 -19.13
CA ASN A 673 28.69 39.83 -18.19
C ASN A 673 28.81 38.30 -18.33
N THR A 674 28.13 37.74 -19.34
CA THR A 674 28.04 36.30 -19.67
C THR A 674 27.88 35.40 -18.44
N ARG A 675 26.90 35.72 -17.60
CA ARG A 675 26.65 35.00 -16.33
C ARG A 675 25.19 35.08 -15.90
N PHE A 676 24.78 34.16 -15.02
CA PHE A 676 23.48 34.21 -14.36
C PHE A 676 23.44 35.28 -13.27
N VAL A 677 22.33 35.99 -13.17
CA VAL A 677 22.09 37.02 -12.17
C VAL A 677 20.67 36.93 -11.61
N ILE A 678 20.55 37.27 -10.32
CA ILE A 678 19.28 37.42 -9.62
C ILE A 678 18.67 38.78 -10.02
N GLN A 679 17.49 38.73 -10.62
CA GLN A 679 16.71 39.88 -11.08
C GLN A 679 15.75 40.41 -10.00
N SER A 680 15.17 39.51 -9.20
CA SER A 680 14.38 39.83 -8.01
C SER A 680 14.48 38.69 -7.02
N CYS A 681 14.38 39.00 -5.72
CA CYS A 681 14.41 38.00 -4.66
C CYS A 681 13.58 38.43 -3.44
N ASP A 682 12.61 37.60 -3.07
CA ASP A 682 11.63 37.84 -2.00
C ASP A 682 10.85 39.16 -2.17
N SER A 683 9.98 39.48 -1.21
CA SER A 683 9.17 40.71 -1.21
C SER A 683 9.95 41.97 -0.78
N SER A 684 11.17 41.81 -0.24
CA SER A 684 11.96 42.86 0.41
C SER A 684 13.32 43.13 -0.27
N ASP A 685 13.41 42.89 -1.57
CA ASP A 685 14.62 43.09 -2.38
C ASP A 685 15.10 44.56 -2.45
N THR A 686 16.41 44.78 -2.27
CA THR A 686 17.05 46.12 -2.33
C THR A 686 17.90 46.37 -3.59
N GLY A 687 17.96 45.42 -4.53
CA GLY A 687 18.57 45.60 -5.85
C GLY A 687 20.01 45.10 -5.97
N ALA A 688 21.02 45.87 -5.52
CA ALA A 688 22.44 45.52 -5.71
C ALA A 688 22.87 44.34 -4.82
N LYS A 689 22.27 44.24 -3.63
CA LYS A 689 22.21 43.04 -2.80
C LYS A 689 20.77 42.57 -2.81
N ARG A 690 20.58 41.31 -3.17
CA ARG A 690 19.29 40.66 -3.37
C ARG A 690 18.90 39.94 -2.09
N CYS A 691 17.59 39.74 -1.93
CA CYS A 691 16.98 39.07 -0.80
C CYS A 691 17.09 39.88 0.51
N TRP A 692 16.28 39.53 1.50
CA TRP A 692 16.24 40.25 2.78
C TRP A 692 17.53 40.11 3.61
N ASP A 693 18.32 39.08 3.33
CA ASP A 693 19.56 38.75 4.00
C ASP A 693 20.83 39.16 3.20
N LEU A 694 20.66 39.91 2.10
CA LEU A 694 21.75 40.64 1.42
C LEU A 694 22.82 39.79 0.73
N HIS A 695 22.39 38.92 -0.18
CA HIS A 695 23.27 38.22 -1.12
C HIS A 695 23.70 39.08 -2.32
N PRO A 696 24.90 38.91 -2.87
CA PRO A 696 25.25 39.50 -4.17
C PRO A 696 24.32 39.00 -5.29
N ALA A 697 23.98 39.86 -6.25
CA ALA A 697 23.11 39.49 -7.36
C ALA A 697 23.72 38.49 -8.37
N ILE A 698 24.99 38.15 -8.26
CA ILE A 698 25.71 37.29 -9.21
C ILE A 698 25.67 35.85 -8.73
N LEU A 699 25.35 34.94 -9.65
CA LEU A 699 25.33 33.51 -9.40
C LEU A 699 26.59 32.85 -9.96
N VAL A 700 27.13 31.90 -9.22
CA VAL A 700 28.31 31.11 -9.61
C VAL A 700 27.85 29.77 -10.16
N ILE A 701 28.29 29.41 -11.36
CA ILE A 701 28.05 28.06 -11.89
C ILE A 701 28.95 27.09 -11.14
N MET A 702 28.33 26.11 -10.48
CA MET A 702 29.04 25.06 -9.78
C MET A 702 29.40 23.95 -10.77
N PRO A 703 30.61 23.35 -10.69
CA PRO A 703 30.90 22.15 -11.43
C PRO A 703 29.93 21.04 -11.01
N ASP A 704 29.54 20.17 -11.96
CA ASP A 704 28.90 18.90 -11.62
C ASP A 704 29.87 18.13 -10.70
N GLN A 705 29.43 17.84 -9.48
CA GLN A 705 30.14 16.95 -8.58
C GLN A 705 29.65 15.52 -8.76
#